data_AF-A0A0C3R5H5-F1
#
_entry.id   AF-A0A0C3R5H5-F1
#
_cell.length_a   1.000
_cell.length_b   1.000
_cell.length_c   1.000
_cell.angle_alpha   90.00
_cell.angle_beta   90.00
_cell.angle_gamma   90.00
#
_symmetry.space_group_name_H-M   'P 1'
#
loop_
_entity.id
_entity.type
_entity.pdbx_description
1 polymer ?
#
loop_
_entity_poly.entity_id
_entity_poly.type
_entity_poly.pdbx_seq_one_letter_code
_entity_poly.pdbx_strand_id
1 'polypeptide(L)'
;MTNTDNSDPVLQGAMTAPFIANCSDKVLAPSGTCQSVEEGFYGSGILSLWNASSAKLGPYVDADARHQFMQSKFHRHVDFCGSCHDVSNPVVGDLAPGNGTQPGAPQVISSQDSAGNPNVGGPVVDKAAFNNPPYAYGVVERTFSEYKASAFPTTKVADFLSLPENLRHQGGVIELTYQAALLAGTGGNYADGDIRYFSCQSCHMRPVQGAGANKRGVQVRNDLPQHDFTGGNSWIGEVIKYQDSHSQLRLGDGLTAAQLSAIDLATERAKQHLQQAANLSVDGNLVTVVNLTGHKLISGYPEGRRMWLNIKWYGDEEQLLREDGAYGPIGVMVANPAGGAAVEVESIVDLTGANTRIYSAHYGITQAWAERLVSLGVSGDIALAYNRFSGETVTTLADLATGSADSIAESFHFALNNHVVADNRIPPYGMSFDEAKRRNALPVPANQFGGPGVGGVYDHYDRLTLNPPAGAVYATIDLLYQGTSWEYIQFLYLANNRQSAFLGAEGDNMLEAWLNTGMAKPQLMASATWGSPPVTDDTLGVSSISTGYLQQSGKGKSQTITYIASSTITVGDEVVIRALVQEANGELEEGAVVSMNVTNTATLESFTLVSSASDSSGIAEISWKTSAPNKKGNGGTTPGTYTISVTDVSGSWDGVPTSSSFNLVN
;
A
#
# COMPACT_ATOMS: atom_id res chain seq x y z
N MET A 1 18.26 2.18 -18.17
CA MET A 1 18.80 2.86 -16.97
C MET A 1 19.88 1.98 -16.39
N THR A 2 20.90 2.59 -15.83
CA THR A 2 22.04 1.95 -15.16
C THR A 2 22.13 2.47 -13.74
N ASN A 3 22.91 1.80 -12.88
CA ASN A 3 23.09 2.25 -11.50
C ASN A 3 23.87 3.57 -11.49
N THR A 4 23.45 4.53 -10.66
CA THR A 4 24.03 5.89 -10.63
C THR A 4 25.36 5.94 -9.87
N ASP A 5 25.64 4.95 -9.02
CA ASP A 5 26.94 4.74 -8.40
C ASP A 5 28.04 4.28 -9.39
N ASN A 6 27.67 3.91 -10.63
CA ASN A 6 28.57 3.35 -11.64
C ASN A 6 29.40 2.14 -11.15
N SER A 7 28.86 1.36 -10.20
CA SER A 7 29.51 0.17 -9.64
C SER A 7 29.67 -0.98 -10.65
N ASP A 8 28.88 -0.97 -11.74
CA ASP A 8 28.98 -1.94 -12.81
C ASP A 8 30.15 -1.57 -13.75
N PRO A 9 31.17 -2.44 -13.91
CA PRO A 9 32.37 -2.12 -14.70
C PRO A 9 32.10 -2.04 -16.21
N VAL A 10 30.93 -2.52 -16.68
CA VAL A 10 30.54 -2.51 -18.09
C VAL A 10 29.43 -1.49 -18.31
N LEU A 11 28.40 -1.49 -17.47
CA LEU A 11 27.20 -0.66 -17.61
C LEU A 11 27.32 0.66 -16.86
N GLN A 12 28.39 1.40 -17.11
CA GLN A 12 28.54 2.77 -16.64
C GLN A 12 27.68 3.68 -17.53
N GLY A 13 26.66 4.29 -16.94
CA GLY A 13 25.76 5.17 -17.71
C GLY A 13 26.30 6.59 -17.80
N ALA A 14 25.80 7.31 -18.80
CA ALA A 14 26.05 8.73 -18.93
C ALA A 14 24.89 9.51 -18.29
N MET A 15 25.22 10.64 -17.66
CA MET A 15 24.24 11.61 -17.20
C MET A 15 24.39 12.93 -17.93
N THR A 16 23.27 13.62 -18.12
CA THR A 16 23.27 14.94 -18.75
C THR A 16 23.69 15.98 -17.71
N ALA A 17 24.72 16.77 -18.01
CA ALA A 17 25.07 17.92 -17.18
C ALA A 17 23.86 18.88 -17.04
N PRO A 18 23.61 19.46 -15.85
CA PRO A 18 24.50 19.51 -14.69
C PRO A 18 24.20 18.49 -13.59
N PHE A 19 23.41 17.44 -13.85
CA PHE A 19 23.12 16.41 -12.85
C PHE A 19 24.40 15.65 -12.45
N ILE A 20 24.46 15.26 -11.17
CA ILE A 20 25.54 14.44 -10.59
C ILE A 20 24.98 13.09 -10.12
N ALA A 21 25.69 11.99 -10.43
CA ALA A 21 25.15 10.64 -10.28
C ALA A 21 25.43 10.06 -8.91
N ASN A 22 26.51 10.49 -8.29
CA ASN A 22 26.99 9.97 -7.03
C ASN A 22 27.93 10.99 -6.37
N CYS A 23 28.37 10.67 -5.16
CA CYS A 23 29.22 11.54 -4.36
C CYS A 23 30.64 11.75 -4.93
N SER A 24 31.10 10.95 -5.90
CA SER A 24 32.42 11.08 -6.52
C SER A 24 32.44 12.05 -7.71
N ASP A 25 31.28 12.28 -8.35
CA ASP A 25 31.17 13.13 -9.55
C ASP A 25 31.43 14.62 -9.26
N LYS A 26 31.27 15.06 -7.99
CA LYS A 26 31.61 16.41 -7.53
C LYS A 26 31.91 16.43 -6.02
N VAL A 27 33.04 17.04 -5.64
CA VAL A 27 33.46 17.32 -4.24
C VAL A 27 32.59 18.40 -3.56
N LEU A 28 31.38 18.64 -4.06
CA LEU A 28 30.47 19.64 -3.51
C LEU A 28 29.51 19.03 -2.48
N ALA A 29 29.25 17.72 -2.46
CA ALA A 29 28.38 17.15 -1.43
C ALA A 29 28.86 17.53 -0.02
N PRO A 30 28.04 18.22 0.80
CA PRO A 30 28.46 18.66 2.12
C PRO A 30 28.89 17.48 3.01
N SER A 31 29.78 17.75 3.96
CA SER A 31 30.21 16.74 4.93
C SER A 31 29.00 16.14 5.65
N GLY A 32 28.91 14.80 5.69
CA GLY A 32 27.80 14.07 6.31
C GLY A 32 26.59 13.82 5.41
N THR A 33 26.57 14.35 4.18
CA THR A 33 25.48 14.08 3.23
C THR A 33 25.61 12.68 2.62
N CYS A 34 26.83 12.21 2.34
CA CYS A 34 27.09 10.90 1.77
C CYS A 34 27.67 9.91 2.80
N GLN A 35 27.23 8.66 2.76
CA GLN A 35 27.80 7.55 3.54
C GLN A 35 29.10 7.01 2.91
N SER A 36 29.22 7.10 1.58
CA SER A 36 30.42 6.71 0.84
C SER A 36 30.62 7.60 -0.38
N VAL A 37 31.83 7.62 -0.93
CA VAL A 37 32.13 8.37 -2.17
C VAL A 37 31.39 7.80 -3.39
N GLU A 38 30.93 6.56 -3.32
CA GLU A 38 30.22 5.86 -4.38
C GLU A 38 28.69 5.85 -4.15
N GLU A 39 28.15 6.55 -3.14
CA GLU A 39 26.70 6.54 -2.91
C GLU A 39 25.97 7.16 -4.11
N GLY A 40 25.18 6.34 -4.80
CA GLY A 40 24.34 6.73 -5.92
C GLY A 40 23.23 7.67 -5.50
N PHE A 41 22.98 8.68 -6.33
CA PHE A 41 21.84 9.59 -6.20
C PHE A 41 20.70 9.07 -7.06
N TYR A 42 19.52 9.03 -6.48
CA TYR A 42 18.33 8.44 -7.09
C TYR A 42 17.19 9.45 -7.03
N GLY A 43 16.39 9.57 -8.08
CA GLY A 43 15.17 10.39 -8.08
C GLY A 43 15.38 11.84 -8.54
N SER A 44 14.32 12.66 -8.47
CA SER A 44 14.30 14.08 -8.90
C SER A 44 14.87 14.35 -10.31
N GLY A 45 14.64 13.44 -11.26
CA GLY A 45 15.11 13.56 -12.64
C GLY A 45 16.54 13.07 -12.89
N ILE A 46 17.23 12.58 -11.85
CA ILE A 46 18.57 12.00 -11.96
C ILE A 46 18.44 10.57 -12.54
N LEU A 47 18.79 10.42 -13.80
CA LEU A 47 18.80 9.13 -14.50
C LEU A 47 20.15 8.89 -15.17
N SER A 48 20.81 7.79 -14.78
CA SER A 48 21.98 7.27 -15.49
C SER A 48 21.52 6.37 -16.64
N LEU A 49 21.90 6.74 -17.87
CA LEU A 49 21.45 6.09 -19.08
C LEU A 49 22.62 5.46 -19.84
N TRP A 50 22.47 4.18 -20.17
CA TRP A 50 23.35 3.51 -21.11
C TRP A 50 23.15 4.06 -22.52
N ASN A 51 24.22 4.59 -23.12
CA ASN A 51 24.19 5.16 -24.47
C ASN A 51 25.27 4.58 -25.42
N ALA A 52 26.07 3.62 -24.96
CA ALA A 52 27.18 3.07 -25.73
C ALA A 52 26.77 1.97 -26.72
N SER A 53 25.52 1.50 -26.71
CA SER A 53 24.97 0.61 -27.74
C SER A 53 23.43 0.69 -27.82
N SER A 54 22.85 0.06 -28.84
CA SER A 54 21.39 -0.07 -28.98
C SER A 54 20.81 -1.26 -28.19
N ALA A 55 21.65 -1.98 -27.42
CA ALA A 55 21.21 -3.14 -26.66
C ALA A 55 20.21 -2.75 -25.58
N LYS A 56 19.15 -3.55 -25.45
CA LYS A 56 18.15 -3.39 -24.38
C LYS A 56 18.67 -4.04 -23.10
N LEU A 57 18.58 -3.31 -21.99
CA LEU A 57 18.99 -3.82 -20.69
C LEU A 57 17.84 -4.60 -20.05
N GLY A 58 18.18 -5.71 -19.40
CA GLY A 58 17.23 -6.49 -18.62
C GLY A 58 17.95 -7.35 -17.60
N PRO A 59 17.24 -7.97 -16.65
CA PRO A 59 17.89 -8.62 -15.51
C PRO A 59 18.45 -10.02 -15.82
N TYR A 60 18.15 -10.58 -16.99
CA TYR A 60 18.51 -11.94 -17.39
C TYR A 60 19.66 -11.96 -18.40
N VAL A 61 20.64 -12.83 -18.19
CA VAL A 61 21.77 -13.06 -19.13
C VAL A 61 21.40 -13.98 -20.30
N ASP A 62 20.38 -14.81 -20.11
CA ASP A 62 19.99 -15.90 -21.00
C ASP A 62 18.73 -15.59 -21.81
N ALA A 63 18.37 -14.32 -21.97
CA ALA A 63 17.17 -13.94 -22.71
C ALA A 63 17.28 -14.33 -24.19
N ASP A 64 16.31 -15.10 -24.69
CA ASP A 64 16.20 -15.39 -26.13
C ASP A 64 15.51 -14.22 -26.86
N ALA A 65 16.24 -13.11 -26.98
CA ALA A 65 15.73 -11.87 -27.56
C ALA A 65 16.03 -11.77 -29.06
N ARG A 66 15.06 -11.25 -29.84
CA ARG A 66 15.22 -10.97 -31.28
C ARG A 66 15.89 -9.63 -31.59
N HIS A 67 16.54 -9.05 -30.59
CA HIS A 67 17.30 -7.80 -30.66
C HIS A 67 18.53 -7.92 -29.76
N GLN A 68 19.50 -7.04 -29.94
CA GLN A 68 20.63 -6.96 -29.01
C GLN A 68 20.11 -6.69 -27.59
N PHE A 69 20.66 -7.41 -26.62
CA PHE A 69 20.34 -7.22 -25.21
C PHE A 69 21.60 -7.40 -24.38
N MET A 70 21.59 -6.87 -23.16
CA MET A 70 22.64 -7.09 -22.17
C MET A 70 22.00 -7.25 -20.80
N GLN A 71 22.57 -8.14 -19.97
CA GLN A 71 22.16 -8.25 -18.59
C GLN A 71 22.54 -6.99 -17.83
N SER A 72 21.64 -6.48 -17.00
CA SER A 72 21.87 -5.40 -16.07
C SER A 72 21.33 -5.80 -14.69
N LYS A 73 22.25 -6.03 -13.74
CA LYS A 73 21.88 -6.36 -12.36
C LYS A 73 21.11 -5.23 -11.66
N PHE A 74 21.27 -3.99 -12.13
CA PHE A 74 20.51 -2.85 -11.62
C PHE A 74 18.99 -3.03 -11.74
N HIS A 75 18.50 -3.77 -12.75
CA HIS A 75 17.05 -3.99 -12.91
C HIS A 75 16.44 -4.89 -11.83
N ARG A 76 17.25 -5.59 -11.03
CA ARG A 76 16.82 -6.32 -9.82
C ARG A 76 17.30 -5.65 -8.53
N HIS A 77 18.02 -4.55 -8.64
CA HIS A 77 18.66 -3.93 -7.50
C HIS A 77 17.63 -3.25 -6.59
N VAL A 78 17.94 -3.26 -5.29
CA VAL A 78 17.12 -2.66 -4.23
C VAL A 78 16.87 -1.17 -4.44
N ASP A 79 17.74 -0.50 -5.21
CA ASP A 79 17.69 0.95 -5.45
C ASP A 79 17.05 1.34 -6.79
N PHE A 80 16.64 0.38 -7.62
CA PHE A 80 16.07 0.65 -8.95
C PHE A 80 14.88 1.60 -8.91
N CYS A 81 13.95 1.38 -7.97
CA CYS A 81 12.76 2.21 -7.82
C CYS A 81 13.10 3.63 -7.35
N GLY A 82 14.22 3.80 -6.63
CA GLY A 82 14.68 5.10 -6.17
C GLY A 82 14.91 6.08 -7.31
N SER A 83 15.33 5.60 -8.49
CA SER A 83 15.56 6.45 -9.67
C SER A 83 14.37 7.33 -10.04
N CYS A 84 13.16 6.94 -9.63
CA CYS A 84 11.94 7.72 -9.81
C CYS A 84 11.26 8.11 -8.49
N HIS A 85 11.45 7.35 -7.40
CA HIS A 85 10.65 7.46 -6.18
C HIS A 85 11.35 8.11 -4.97
N ASP A 86 12.60 8.57 -5.08
CA ASP A 86 13.20 9.48 -4.09
C ASP A 86 13.01 10.93 -4.55
N VAL A 87 11.79 11.44 -4.31
CA VAL A 87 11.30 12.69 -4.90
C VAL A 87 11.51 13.82 -3.91
N SER A 88 12.02 14.95 -4.41
CA SER A 88 12.16 16.15 -3.59
C SER A 88 11.74 17.38 -4.35
N ASN A 89 11.23 18.37 -3.63
CA ASN A 89 10.77 19.62 -4.21
C ASN A 89 11.95 20.58 -4.43
N PRO A 90 12.35 20.85 -5.69
CA PRO A 90 13.51 21.69 -5.99
C PRO A 90 13.29 23.15 -5.61
N VAL A 91 12.05 23.65 -5.64
CA VAL A 91 11.74 25.04 -5.29
C VAL A 91 11.93 25.25 -3.79
N VAL A 92 11.36 24.35 -2.98
CA VAL A 92 11.53 24.37 -1.52
C VAL A 92 13.00 24.15 -1.16
N GLY A 93 13.65 23.17 -1.78
CA GLY A 93 15.06 22.87 -1.53
C GLY A 93 16.01 24.03 -1.85
N ASP A 94 15.70 24.84 -2.86
CA ASP A 94 16.58 25.96 -3.26
C ASP A 94 16.26 27.26 -2.50
N LEU A 95 14.98 27.53 -2.21
CA LEU A 95 14.51 28.85 -1.79
C LEU A 95 13.94 28.92 -0.38
N ALA A 96 13.45 27.83 0.19
CA ALA A 96 12.85 27.88 1.52
C ALA A 96 13.92 28.05 2.62
N PRO A 97 13.63 28.77 3.71
CA PRO A 97 14.47 28.74 4.91
C PRO A 97 14.78 27.31 5.33
N GLY A 98 16.06 27.02 5.61
CA GLY A 98 16.52 25.67 5.96
C GLY A 98 16.32 24.62 4.85
N ASN A 99 16.10 25.04 3.60
CA ASN A 99 15.93 24.18 2.42
C ASN A 99 14.76 23.18 2.55
N GLY A 100 13.80 23.51 3.42
CA GLY A 100 12.69 22.65 3.80
C GLY A 100 13.15 21.28 4.31
N THR A 101 14.09 21.27 5.24
CA THR A 101 14.62 20.05 5.87
C THR A 101 14.09 19.86 7.28
N GLN A 102 14.10 18.62 7.76
CA GLN A 102 13.87 18.32 9.18
C GLN A 102 15.09 18.73 10.03
N PRO A 103 14.90 19.03 11.33
CA PRO A 103 16.01 19.41 12.21
C PRO A 103 17.17 18.41 12.22
N GLY A 104 18.37 18.92 11.94
CA GLY A 104 19.60 18.14 11.95
C GLY A 104 19.86 17.30 10.70
N ALA A 105 19.08 17.47 9.64
CA ALA A 105 19.44 16.97 8.31
C ALA A 105 20.80 17.54 7.86
N PRO A 106 21.47 16.89 6.88
CA PRO A 106 22.72 17.38 6.32
C PRO A 106 22.56 18.77 5.70
N GLN A 107 23.68 19.50 5.61
CA GLN A 107 23.70 20.77 4.89
C GLN A 107 23.31 20.58 3.42
N VAL A 108 22.62 21.56 2.86
CA VAL A 108 22.19 21.59 1.47
C VAL A 108 22.94 22.70 0.74
N ILE A 109 23.51 22.38 -0.41
CA ILE A 109 24.02 23.41 -1.34
C ILE A 109 22.86 23.93 -2.16
N SER A 110 22.53 25.21 -2.03
CA SER A 110 21.51 25.87 -2.83
C SER A 110 22.05 27.16 -3.45
N SER A 111 21.35 27.67 -4.46
CA SER A 111 21.79 28.88 -5.15
C SER A 111 21.65 30.10 -4.24
N GLN A 112 22.72 30.90 -4.12
CA GLN A 112 22.78 32.09 -3.27
C GLN A 112 23.22 33.32 -4.07
N ASP A 113 22.79 34.50 -3.63
CA ASP A 113 23.25 35.79 -4.14
C ASP A 113 24.55 36.22 -3.43
N SER A 114 25.10 37.38 -3.81
CA SER A 114 26.34 37.90 -3.20
C SER A 114 26.23 38.23 -1.72
N ALA A 115 25.01 38.27 -1.16
CA ALA A 115 24.74 38.49 0.25
C ALA A 115 24.40 37.19 1.00
N GLY A 116 24.44 36.04 0.33
CA GLY A 116 24.12 34.73 0.91
C GLY A 116 22.63 34.41 0.99
N ASN A 117 21.76 35.22 0.36
CA ASN A 117 20.32 34.94 0.31
C ASN A 117 19.98 34.04 -0.88
N PRO A 118 18.89 33.26 -0.86
CA PRO A 118 18.52 32.42 -1.99
C PRO A 118 18.31 33.19 -3.30
N ASN A 119 18.86 32.67 -4.39
CA ASN A 119 18.92 33.36 -5.67
C ASN A 119 18.01 32.73 -6.73
N VAL A 120 16.79 33.24 -6.85
CA VAL A 120 15.80 32.74 -7.82
C VAL A 120 16.34 32.75 -9.26
N GLY A 121 16.99 33.85 -9.66
CA GLY A 121 17.59 34.04 -10.99
C GLY A 121 19.01 33.46 -11.14
N GLY A 122 19.50 32.72 -10.14
CA GLY A 122 20.83 32.13 -10.14
C GLY A 122 20.99 31.03 -11.20
N PRO A 123 22.25 30.71 -11.59
CA PRO A 123 22.54 29.64 -12.53
C PRO A 123 21.93 28.31 -12.08
N VAL A 124 21.38 27.54 -13.04
CA VAL A 124 20.80 26.21 -12.78
C VAL A 124 21.81 25.29 -12.10
N VAL A 125 23.09 25.41 -12.45
CA VAL A 125 24.19 24.58 -11.91
C VAL A 125 24.45 24.77 -10.42
N ASP A 126 23.94 25.85 -9.81
CA ASP A 126 24.11 26.17 -8.39
C ASP A 126 22.90 25.75 -7.57
N LYS A 127 21.80 25.34 -8.22
CA LYS A 127 20.54 25.02 -7.54
C LYS A 127 20.60 23.71 -6.76
N ALA A 128 19.79 23.59 -5.72
CA ALA A 128 19.77 22.43 -4.83
C ALA A 128 19.62 21.08 -5.56
N ALA A 129 18.76 21.02 -6.57
CA ALA A 129 18.48 19.79 -7.31
C ALA A 129 19.67 19.19 -8.09
N PHE A 130 20.75 19.96 -8.29
CA PHE A 130 21.91 19.53 -9.08
C PHE A 130 23.18 19.35 -8.25
N ASN A 131 23.14 19.66 -6.95
CA ASN A 131 24.32 19.61 -6.07
C ASN A 131 24.12 18.76 -4.82
N ASN A 132 22.95 18.13 -4.66
CA ASN A 132 22.63 17.32 -3.49
C ASN A 132 21.92 16.03 -3.91
N PRO A 133 22.05 14.95 -3.13
CA PRO A 133 21.14 13.83 -3.27
C PRO A 133 19.70 14.28 -3.02
N PRO A 134 18.72 13.74 -3.74
CA PRO A 134 17.33 14.16 -3.61
C PRO A 134 16.82 14.13 -2.16
N TYR A 135 17.08 13.09 -1.38
CA TYR A 135 16.63 12.99 0.02
C TYR A 135 17.14 14.10 0.95
N ALA A 136 18.16 14.89 0.57
CA ALA A 136 18.79 15.86 1.47
C ALA A 136 18.00 17.17 1.63
N TYR A 137 17.08 17.49 0.71
CA TYR A 137 16.33 18.75 0.70
C TYR A 137 14.85 18.53 0.44
N GLY A 138 13.99 19.43 0.92
CA GLY A 138 12.55 19.23 0.93
C GLY A 138 12.12 18.14 1.92
N VAL A 139 10.86 18.16 2.35
CA VAL A 139 10.34 17.18 3.32
C VAL A 139 9.22 16.30 2.77
N VAL A 140 8.71 16.61 1.58
CA VAL A 140 7.60 15.85 0.96
C VAL A 140 8.12 14.58 0.28
N GLU A 141 7.26 13.55 0.16
CA GLU A 141 7.53 12.30 -0.57
C GLU A 141 8.80 11.56 -0.13
N ARG A 142 8.78 11.01 1.08
CA ARG A 142 9.93 10.31 1.68
C ARG A 142 9.83 8.79 1.65
N THR A 143 8.89 8.20 0.90
CA THR A 143 8.65 6.76 0.88
C THR A 143 9.91 5.93 0.58
N PHE A 144 10.69 6.28 -0.45
CA PHE A 144 11.94 5.57 -0.76
C PHE A 144 13.01 5.81 0.32
N SER A 145 13.08 7.03 0.84
CA SER A 145 13.96 7.40 1.95
C SER A 145 13.66 6.65 3.25
N GLU A 146 12.39 6.46 3.59
CA GLU A 146 11.93 5.62 4.70
C GLU A 146 12.35 4.16 4.50
N TYR A 147 12.24 3.65 3.27
CA TYR A 147 12.72 2.32 2.91
C TYR A 147 14.23 2.15 3.04
N LYS A 148 15.01 3.13 2.56
CA LYS A 148 16.47 3.12 2.72
C LYS A 148 16.92 3.22 4.18
N ALA A 149 16.10 3.83 5.04
CA ALA A 149 16.36 3.88 6.47
C ALA A 149 16.04 2.56 7.20
N SER A 150 15.27 1.66 6.60
CA SER A 150 14.88 0.35 7.17
C SER A 150 15.98 -0.72 7.02
N ALA A 151 15.77 -1.89 7.63
CA ALA A 151 16.63 -3.06 7.43
C ALA A 151 16.37 -3.79 6.09
N PHE A 152 15.24 -3.57 5.44
CA PHE A 152 14.82 -4.35 4.26
C PHE A 152 15.80 -4.33 3.08
N PRO A 153 16.40 -3.20 2.68
CA PRO A 153 17.38 -3.17 1.58
C PRO A 153 18.56 -4.14 1.77
N THR A 154 18.80 -4.61 3.00
CA THR A 154 19.88 -5.56 3.34
C THR A 154 19.38 -6.90 3.85
N THR A 155 18.06 -7.06 4.06
CA THR A 155 17.45 -8.29 4.54
C THR A 155 17.16 -9.21 3.36
N LYS A 156 17.74 -10.41 3.36
CA LYS A 156 17.50 -11.39 2.30
C LYS A 156 16.12 -11.98 2.45
N VAL A 157 15.45 -12.22 1.31
CA VAL A 157 14.15 -12.93 1.30
C VAL A 157 14.32 -14.35 1.85
N ALA A 158 15.45 -15.01 1.57
CA ALA A 158 15.78 -16.32 2.09
C ALA A 158 15.86 -16.41 3.63
N ASP A 159 16.08 -15.28 4.30
CA ASP A 159 16.23 -15.22 5.76
C ASP A 159 14.87 -14.99 6.46
N PHE A 160 13.74 -15.03 5.75
CA PHE A 160 12.38 -14.79 6.27
C PHE A 160 12.09 -15.54 7.58
N LEU A 161 12.44 -16.82 7.67
CA LEU A 161 12.14 -17.65 8.84
C LEU A 161 12.90 -17.20 10.11
N SER A 162 13.96 -16.41 9.95
CA SER A 162 14.74 -15.81 11.04
C SER A 162 14.23 -14.44 11.51
N LEU A 163 13.26 -13.85 10.79
CA LEU A 163 12.66 -12.58 11.19
C LEU A 163 11.85 -12.72 12.49
N PRO A 164 11.68 -11.62 13.25
CA PRO A 164 10.77 -11.56 14.37
C PRO A 164 9.39 -12.15 14.06
N GLU A 165 8.80 -12.84 15.03
CA GLU A 165 7.52 -13.53 14.85
C GLU A 165 6.41 -12.61 14.36
N ASN A 166 6.35 -11.38 14.87
CA ASN A 166 5.34 -10.41 14.47
C ASN A 166 5.46 -9.90 13.02
N LEU A 167 6.59 -10.17 12.34
CA LEU A 167 6.79 -9.92 10.91
C LEU A 167 6.49 -11.13 10.03
N ARG A 168 6.41 -12.34 10.62
CA ARG A 168 6.10 -13.59 9.91
C ARG A 168 4.59 -13.86 9.87
N HIS A 169 3.79 -12.79 9.87
CA HIS A 169 2.34 -12.87 9.83
C HIS A 169 1.86 -13.58 8.55
N GLN A 170 1.04 -14.60 8.70
CA GLN A 170 0.45 -15.33 7.57
C GLN A 170 -0.41 -14.39 6.73
N GLY A 171 -0.19 -14.35 5.42
CA GLY A 171 -0.89 -13.41 4.53
C GLY A 171 -0.36 -11.98 4.60
N GLY A 172 0.66 -11.70 5.41
CA GLY A 172 1.39 -10.43 5.38
C GLY A 172 2.29 -10.32 4.15
N VAL A 173 2.56 -9.10 3.69
CA VAL A 173 3.34 -8.88 2.45
C VAL A 173 4.74 -9.51 2.50
N ILE A 174 5.39 -9.54 3.66
CA ILE A 174 6.72 -10.15 3.84
C ILE A 174 6.66 -11.67 3.61
N GLU A 175 5.67 -12.35 4.18
CA GLU A 175 5.45 -13.78 4.04
C GLU A 175 5.08 -14.14 2.61
N LEU A 176 4.13 -13.39 2.01
CA LEU A 176 3.71 -13.59 0.63
C LEU A 176 4.85 -13.38 -0.38
N THR A 177 5.74 -12.42 -0.14
CA THR A 177 6.95 -12.23 -0.94
C THR A 177 7.90 -13.42 -0.82
N TYR A 178 8.10 -13.95 0.39
CA TYR A 178 8.92 -15.15 0.60
C TYR A 178 8.34 -16.36 -0.13
N GLN A 179 7.04 -16.65 0.03
CA GLN A 179 6.38 -17.76 -0.65
C GLN A 179 6.48 -17.66 -2.18
N ALA A 180 6.24 -16.47 -2.73
CA ALA A 180 6.38 -16.23 -4.16
C ALA A 180 7.81 -16.50 -4.65
N ALA A 181 8.82 -16.12 -3.86
CA ALA A 181 10.22 -16.33 -4.21
C ALA A 181 10.65 -17.82 -4.15
N LEU A 182 9.95 -18.67 -3.40
CA LEU A 182 10.26 -20.10 -3.34
C LEU A 182 10.08 -20.82 -4.68
N LEU A 183 9.25 -20.28 -5.59
CA LEU A 183 9.06 -20.82 -6.95
C LEU A 183 10.38 -20.92 -7.74
N ALA A 184 11.36 -20.06 -7.43
CA ALA A 184 12.68 -20.10 -8.05
C ALA A 184 13.49 -21.37 -7.70
N GLY A 185 13.11 -22.11 -6.65
CA GLY A 185 13.80 -23.33 -6.22
C GLY A 185 15.14 -23.08 -5.51
N THR A 186 15.45 -21.82 -5.16
CA THR A 186 16.73 -21.40 -4.56
C THR A 186 16.58 -20.87 -3.14
N GLY A 187 15.51 -21.27 -2.44
CA GLY A 187 15.28 -20.92 -1.04
C GLY A 187 14.98 -19.43 -0.81
N GLY A 188 14.43 -18.73 -1.80
CA GLY A 188 14.09 -17.30 -1.73
C GLY A 188 14.99 -16.39 -2.57
N ASN A 189 16.08 -16.90 -3.14
CA ASN A 189 16.94 -16.17 -4.07
C ASN A 189 16.34 -16.11 -5.50
N TYR A 190 17.03 -15.46 -6.43
CA TYR A 190 16.68 -15.53 -7.86
C TYR A 190 16.98 -16.93 -8.43
N ALA A 191 16.38 -17.27 -9.58
CA ALA A 191 16.53 -18.58 -10.19
C ALA A 191 17.96 -18.86 -10.68
N ASP A 192 18.73 -17.81 -10.95
CA ASP A 192 20.16 -17.88 -11.30
C ASP A 192 21.09 -17.89 -10.08
N GLY A 193 20.55 -17.90 -8.87
CA GLY A 193 21.30 -17.94 -7.62
C GLY A 193 21.72 -16.58 -7.07
N ASP A 194 21.47 -15.47 -7.79
CA ASP A 194 21.71 -14.13 -7.25
C ASP A 194 20.83 -13.89 -6.00
N ILE A 195 21.36 -13.15 -5.03
CA ILE A 195 20.66 -12.86 -3.78
C ILE A 195 19.45 -11.97 -4.05
N ARG A 196 18.29 -12.32 -3.47
CA ARG A 196 17.11 -11.47 -3.45
C ARG A 196 16.94 -10.83 -2.08
N TYR A 197 16.80 -9.51 -2.05
CA TYR A 197 16.50 -8.74 -0.85
C TYR A 197 15.03 -8.30 -0.84
N PHE A 198 14.50 -8.02 0.35
CA PHE A 198 13.24 -7.30 0.46
C PHE A 198 13.42 -5.88 -0.08
N SER A 199 12.61 -5.52 -1.07
CA SER A 199 12.68 -4.27 -1.81
C SER A 199 11.32 -3.83 -2.29
N CYS A 200 11.23 -2.59 -2.81
CA CYS A 200 10.02 -2.12 -3.48
C CYS A 200 9.53 -3.13 -4.54
N GLN A 201 10.45 -3.72 -5.31
CA GLN A 201 10.12 -4.73 -6.31
C GLN A 201 9.68 -6.06 -5.69
N SER A 202 10.26 -6.51 -4.58
CA SER A 202 9.84 -7.78 -3.99
C SER A 202 8.42 -7.71 -3.41
N CYS A 203 7.98 -6.53 -2.96
CA CYS A 203 6.64 -6.30 -2.43
C CYS A 203 5.63 -5.97 -3.55
N HIS A 204 5.96 -5.04 -4.46
CA HIS A 204 5.05 -4.53 -5.49
C HIS A 204 5.24 -5.16 -6.89
N MET A 205 6.24 -6.02 -7.06
CA MET A 205 6.48 -6.77 -8.30
C MET A 205 6.84 -8.22 -7.95
N ARG A 206 6.05 -8.83 -7.05
CA ARG A 206 6.29 -10.19 -6.55
C ARG A 206 6.61 -11.15 -7.70
N PRO A 207 7.61 -12.02 -7.54
CA PRO A 207 8.00 -12.95 -8.59
C PRO A 207 6.87 -13.94 -8.88
N VAL A 208 6.62 -14.21 -10.15
CA VAL A 208 5.64 -15.19 -10.62
C VAL A 208 6.27 -16.15 -11.62
N GLN A 209 5.62 -17.29 -11.83
CA GLN A 209 5.91 -18.12 -12.99
C GLN A 209 5.28 -17.52 -14.24
N GLY A 210 6.06 -17.21 -15.26
CA GLY A 210 5.52 -16.61 -16.47
C GLY A 210 6.52 -16.45 -17.61
N ALA A 211 5.98 -16.14 -18.79
CA ALA A 211 6.77 -15.75 -19.95
C ALA A 211 6.86 -14.21 -20.03
N GLY A 212 8.06 -13.69 -20.21
CA GLY A 212 8.31 -12.23 -20.25
C GLY A 212 7.75 -11.52 -21.50
N ALA A 213 7.22 -12.26 -22.48
CA ALA A 213 6.62 -11.70 -23.68
C ALA A 213 5.62 -12.67 -24.32
N ASN A 214 4.58 -12.14 -24.95
CA ASN A 214 3.61 -12.91 -25.74
C ASN A 214 4.16 -13.24 -27.14
N LYS A 215 5.19 -14.09 -27.20
CA LYS A 215 5.79 -14.60 -28.45
C LYS A 215 6.13 -16.09 -28.33
N ARG A 216 6.04 -16.83 -29.44
CA ARG A 216 6.36 -18.26 -29.50
C ARG A 216 7.83 -18.50 -29.17
N GLY A 217 8.10 -19.46 -28.29
CA GLY A 217 9.46 -19.87 -27.90
C GLY A 217 10.07 -19.06 -26.76
N VAL A 218 9.37 -18.05 -26.24
CA VAL A 218 9.84 -17.30 -25.07
C VAL A 218 9.88 -18.23 -23.86
N GLN A 219 11.03 -18.26 -23.19
CA GLN A 219 11.21 -19.05 -21.98
C GLN A 219 10.25 -18.63 -20.85
N VAL A 220 9.66 -19.62 -20.20
CA VAL A 220 8.91 -19.46 -18.94
C VAL A 220 9.92 -19.47 -17.80
N ARG A 221 9.81 -18.48 -16.92
CA ARG A 221 10.69 -18.33 -15.74
C ARG A 221 9.86 -18.41 -14.48
N ASN A 222 10.45 -18.90 -13.40
CA ASN A 222 9.79 -19.03 -12.10
C ASN A 222 9.99 -17.82 -11.18
N ASP A 223 10.72 -16.81 -11.65
CA ASP A 223 11.14 -15.65 -10.86
C ASP A 223 10.85 -14.31 -11.54
N LEU A 224 9.93 -14.32 -12.53
CA LEU A 224 9.61 -13.16 -13.34
C LEU A 224 8.90 -12.09 -12.50
N PRO A 225 9.42 -10.86 -12.39
CA PRO A 225 8.73 -9.79 -11.67
C PRO A 225 7.39 -9.49 -12.33
N GLN A 226 6.29 -9.64 -11.61
CA GLN A 226 4.98 -9.25 -12.12
C GLN A 226 4.94 -7.72 -12.19
N HIS A 227 4.66 -7.15 -13.37
CA HIS A 227 4.48 -5.70 -13.54
C HIS A 227 3.11 -5.24 -13.04
N ASP A 228 2.83 -5.50 -11.77
CA ASP A 228 1.59 -5.16 -11.09
C ASP A 228 1.87 -4.17 -9.96
N PHE A 229 2.11 -2.91 -10.33
CA PHE A 229 2.47 -1.81 -9.42
C PHE A 229 1.28 -1.29 -8.59
N THR A 230 0.39 -2.19 -8.17
CA THR A 230 -0.81 -1.81 -7.44
C THR A 230 -0.42 -1.43 -6.00
N GLY A 231 -0.77 -0.20 -5.61
CA GLY A 231 -0.68 0.28 -4.22
C GLY A 231 -2.05 0.24 -3.54
N GLY A 232 -2.17 0.84 -2.35
CA GLY A 232 -3.40 0.83 -1.56
C GLY A 232 -4.50 1.80 -2.01
N ASN A 233 -4.59 2.19 -3.29
CA ASN A 233 -5.68 3.07 -3.75
C ASN A 233 -6.81 2.25 -4.35
N SER A 234 -7.79 1.88 -3.52
CA SER A 234 -8.96 1.08 -3.91
C SER A 234 -10.13 1.91 -4.45
N TRP A 235 -10.03 3.24 -4.48
CA TRP A 235 -11.16 4.10 -4.82
C TRP A 235 -10.97 4.87 -6.14
N ILE A 236 -9.74 5.27 -6.48
CA ILE A 236 -9.49 6.10 -7.68
C ILE A 236 -9.96 5.45 -8.99
N GLY A 237 -10.04 4.11 -9.03
CA GLY A 237 -10.62 3.40 -10.16
C GLY A 237 -12.07 3.80 -10.44
N GLU A 238 -12.88 4.01 -9.40
CA GLU A 238 -14.27 4.47 -9.54
C GLU A 238 -14.33 5.91 -10.05
N VAL A 239 -13.43 6.79 -9.59
CA VAL A 239 -13.31 8.17 -10.10
C VAL A 239 -12.98 8.18 -11.58
N ILE A 240 -12.00 7.38 -12.00
CA ILE A 240 -11.58 7.30 -13.40
C ILE A 240 -12.75 6.86 -14.28
N LYS A 241 -13.49 5.82 -13.86
CA LYS A 241 -14.68 5.33 -14.57
C LYS A 241 -15.78 6.39 -14.62
N TYR A 242 -16.04 7.06 -13.50
CA TYR A 242 -17.05 8.11 -13.41
C TYR A 242 -16.71 9.29 -14.32
N GLN A 243 -15.49 9.82 -14.23
CA GLN A 243 -15.07 10.93 -15.05
C GLN A 243 -15.04 10.58 -16.54
N ASP A 244 -14.72 9.34 -16.92
CA ASP A 244 -14.76 8.89 -18.32
C ASP A 244 -16.20 8.95 -18.86
N SER A 245 -17.16 8.42 -18.10
CA SER A 245 -18.57 8.42 -18.50
C SER A 245 -19.20 9.82 -18.57
N HIS A 246 -18.56 10.83 -17.97
CA HIS A 246 -19.01 12.21 -17.96
C HIS A 246 -18.14 13.13 -18.82
N SER A 247 -17.19 12.59 -19.60
CA SER A 247 -16.24 13.36 -20.42
C SER A 247 -15.43 14.39 -19.59
N GLN A 248 -15.15 14.04 -18.33
CA GLN A 248 -14.41 14.86 -17.37
C GLN A 248 -12.97 14.36 -17.17
N LEU A 249 -12.60 13.19 -17.71
CA LEU A 249 -11.21 12.74 -17.67
C LEU A 249 -10.30 13.73 -18.39
N ARG A 250 -9.40 14.35 -17.63
CA ARG A 250 -8.48 15.35 -18.18
C ARG A 250 -7.42 14.74 -19.10
N LEU A 251 -6.97 13.52 -18.77
CA LEU A 251 -5.94 12.78 -19.50
C LEU A 251 -6.49 11.43 -19.94
N GLY A 252 -6.98 11.37 -21.18
CA GLY A 252 -7.62 10.19 -21.77
C GLY A 252 -9.14 10.31 -21.84
N ASP A 253 -9.75 9.45 -22.64
CA ASP A 253 -11.20 9.32 -22.80
C ASP A 253 -11.54 7.97 -23.47
N GLY A 254 -12.81 7.56 -23.38
CA GLY A 254 -13.36 6.42 -24.13
C GLY A 254 -12.81 5.08 -23.69
N LEU A 255 -12.82 4.82 -22.37
CA LEU A 255 -12.31 3.56 -21.82
C LEU A 255 -13.07 2.36 -22.39
N THR A 256 -12.33 1.41 -22.94
CA THR A 256 -12.88 0.15 -23.46
C THR A 256 -13.33 -0.76 -22.33
N ALA A 257 -14.23 -1.71 -22.62
CA ALA A 257 -14.66 -2.73 -21.64
C ALA A 257 -13.48 -3.50 -21.01
N ALA A 258 -12.41 -3.74 -21.78
CA ALA A 258 -11.20 -4.39 -21.26
C ALA A 258 -10.45 -3.50 -20.26
N GLN A 259 -10.39 -2.18 -20.50
CA GLN A 259 -9.76 -1.23 -19.56
C GLN A 259 -10.60 -1.07 -18.29
N LEU A 260 -11.93 -1.00 -18.41
CA LEU A 260 -12.84 -0.96 -17.26
C LEU A 260 -12.65 -2.20 -16.38
N SER A 261 -12.63 -3.39 -16.97
CA SER A 261 -12.35 -4.64 -16.25
C SER A 261 -10.95 -4.66 -15.62
N ALA A 262 -9.93 -4.11 -16.30
CA ALA A 262 -8.59 -4.02 -15.73
C ALA A 262 -8.53 -3.07 -14.52
N ILE A 263 -9.30 -1.98 -14.52
CA ILE A 263 -9.46 -1.07 -13.39
C ILE A 263 -10.12 -1.79 -12.22
N ASP A 264 -11.21 -2.53 -12.45
CA ASP A 264 -11.89 -3.31 -11.39
C ASP A 264 -10.94 -4.33 -10.75
N LEU A 265 -10.18 -5.06 -11.57
CA LEU A 265 -9.17 -5.99 -11.08
C LEU A 265 -8.07 -5.28 -10.28
N ALA A 266 -7.65 -4.07 -10.69
CA ALA A 266 -6.66 -3.28 -9.95
C ALA A 266 -7.20 -2.81 -8.60
N THR A 267 -8.48 -2.42 -8.53
CA THR A 267 -9.16 -2.08 -7.27
C THR A 267 -9.16 -3.24 -6.29
N GLU A 268 -9.47 -4.46 -6.74
CA GLU A 268 -9.44 -5.63 -5.86
C GLU A 268 -8.03 -5.95 -5.36
N ARG A 269 -7.01 -5.83 -6.22
CA ARG A 269 -5.62 -5.99 -5.80
C ARG A 269 -5.15 -4.92 -4.82
N ALA A 270 -5.68 -3.69 -4.92
CA ALA A 270 -5.39 -2.61 -3.98
C ALA A 270 -5.95 -2.91 -2.58
N LYS A 271 -7.18 -3.45 -2.50
CA LYS A 271 -7.79 -3.90 -1.23
C LYS A 271 -6.97 -5.03 -0.60
N GLN A 272 -6.57 -6.02 -1.39
CA GLN A 272 -5.71 -7.10 -0.92
C GLN A 272 -4.36 -6.60 -0.41
N HIS A 273 -3.72 -5.65 -1.12
CA HIS A 273 -2.46 -5.07 -0.66
C HIS A 273 -2.60 -4.33 0.68
N LEU A 274 -3.72 -3.66 0.93
CA LEU A 274 -3.99 -3.01 2.22
C LEU A 274 -4.09 -4.04 3.36
N GLN A 275 -4.72 -5.18 3.11
CA GLN A 275 -4.81 -6.28 4.09
C GLN A 275 -3.47 -6.95 4.39
N GLN A 276 -2.53 -6.91 3.44
CA GLN A 276 -1.19 -7.48 3.57
C GLN A 276 -0.20 -6.54 4.30
N ALA A 277 -0.57 -5.27 4.49
CA ALA A 277 0.34 -4.21 4.92
C ALA A 277 0.51 -4.10 6.45
N ALA A 278 -0.42 -4.66 7.22
CA ALA A 278 -0.44 -4.54 8.67
C ALA A 278 -0.87 -5.84 9.34
N ASN A 279 -0.44 -6.02 10.59
CA ASN A 279 -0.98 -7.04 11.49
C ASN A 279 -1.53 -6.35 12.75
N LEU A 280 -2.69 -6.81 13.22
CA LEU A 280 -3.37 -6.29 14.40
C LEU A 280 -3.56 -7.41 15.41
N SER A 281 -3.18 -7.17 16.66
CA SER A 281 -3.32 -8.15 17.74
C SER A 281 -3.69 -7.48 19.05
N VAL A 282 -4.33 -8.24 19.95
CA VAL A 282 -4.79 -7.78 21.26
C VAL A 282 -4.32 -8.76 22.33
N ASP A 283 -3.69 -8.24 23.37
CA ASP A 283 -3.30 -9.00 24.57
C ASP A 283 -3.75 -8.23 25.82
N GLY A 284 -4.74 -8.77 26.54
CA GLY A 284 -5.45 -8.03 27.58
C GLY A 284 -6.00 -6.70 27.04
N ASN A 285 -5.64 -5.59 27.67
CA ASN A 285 -6.03 -4.24 27.20
C ASN A 285 -4.97 -3.60 26.31
N LEU A 286 -4.04 -4.36 25.73
CA LEU A 286 -3.00 -3.82 24.86
C LEU A 286 -3.29 -4.22 23.41
N VAL A 287 -3.58 -3.23 22.56
CA VAL A 287 -3.64 -3.43 21.11
C VAL A 287 -2.29 -3.11 20.49
N THR A 288 -1.80 -3.99 19.61
CA THR A 288 -0.55 -3.81 18.87
C THR A 288 -0.85 -3.76 17.37
N VAL A 289 -0.44 -2.67 16.71
CA VAL A 289 -0.46 -2.51 15.25
C VAL A 289 0.96 -2.67 14.74
N VAL A 290 1.23 -3.68 13.92
CA VAL A 290 2.56 -3.96 13.37
C VAL A 290 2.62 -3.52 11.90
N ASN A 291 3.65 -2.75 11.55
CA ASN A 291 3.94 -2.40 10.16
C ASN A 291 4.68 -3.54 9.47
N LEU A 292 4.08 -4.10 8.41
CA LEU A 292 4.69 -5.14 7.57
C LEU A 292 5.31 -4.59 6.29
N THR A 293 5.23 -3.28 6.06
CA THR A 293 5.73 -2.61 4.86
C THR A 293 7.18 -2.15 4.99
N GLY A 294 7.80 -1.89 3.85
CA GLY A 294 9.18 -1.41 3.78
C GLY A 294 9.38 0.06 4.11
N HIS A 295 8.32 0.82 4.34
CA HIS A 295 8.33 2.27 4.58
C HIS A 295 7.42 2.58 5.78
N LYS A 296 7.20 3.85 6.15
CA LYS A 296 6.23 4.12 7.21
C LYS A 296 4.83 3.70 6.75
N LEU A 297 4.03 3.17 7.67
CA LEU A 297 2.64 2.81 7.42
C LEU A 297 1.74 3.97 7.84
N ILE A 298 1.14 4.72 6.93
CA ILE A 298 0.96 4.55 5.47
C ILE A 298 1.93 5.40 4.61
N SER A 299 1.93 5.26 3.28
CA SER A 299 2.77 6.10 2.38
C SER A 299 2.03 6.61 1.13
N GLY A 300 2.74 7.26 0.21
CA GLY A 300 2.20 7.97 -0.97
C GLY A 300 2.20 9.48 -0.75
N TYR A 301 1.05 10.13 -0.95
CA TYR A 301 0.75 11.48 -0.42
C TYR A 301 0.11 11.33 0.98
N PRO A 302 0.89 11.15 2.07
CA PRO A 302 0.33 10.80 3.36
C PRO A 302 -0.53 11.91 3.99
N GLU A 303 -0.47 13.14 3.49
CA GLU A 303 -1.29 14.27 3.99
C GLU A 303 -2.77 14.09 3.71
N GLY A 304 -3.14 13.55 2.55
CA GLY A 304 -4.54 13.31 2.19
C GLY A 304 -5.06 11.93 2.57
N ARG A 305 -4.22 11.13 3.23
CA ARG A 305 -4.51 9.73 3.61
C ARG A 305 -4.48 9.56 5.11
N ARG A 306 -5.24 8.60 5.63
CA ARG A 306 -5.24 8.29 7.06
C ARG A 306 -5.52 6.82 7.31
N MET A 307 -4.93 6.31 8.38
CA MET A 307 -5.22 5.01 8.97
C MET A 307 -5.64 5.21 10.42
N TRP A 308 -6.59 4.47 10.95
CA TRP A 308 -7.02 4.61 12.35
C TRP A 308 -7.65 3.34 12.90
N LEU A 309 -7.77 3.29 14.23
CA LEU A 309 -8.54 2.23 14.90
C LEU A 309 -10.00 2.68 15.06
N ASN A 310 -10.92 1.87 14.53
CA ASN A 310 -12.34 1.94 14.86
C ASN A 310 -12.63 0.84 15.88
N ILE A 311 -13.11 1.22 17.07
CA ILE A 311 -13.33 0.28 18.17
C ILE A 311 -14.77 0.37 18.64
N LYS A 312 -15.51 -0.73 18.50
CA LYS A 312 -16.90 -0.82 18.95
C LYS A 312 -16.96 -1.70 20.19
N TRP A 313 -17.35 -1.10 21.31
CA TRP A 313 -17.45 -1.74 22.61
C TRP A 313 -18.86 -2.23 22.86
N TYR A 314 -19.00 -3.46 23.30
CA TYR A 314 -20.28 -4.11 23.49
C TYR A 314 -20.42 -4.66 24.91
N GLY A 315 -21.65 -4.63 25.42
CA GLY A 315 -21.99 -5.31 26.66
C GLY A 315 -22.39 -6.77 26.45
N ASP A 316 -22.95 -7.36 27.50
CA ASP A 316 -23.37 -8.77 27.60
C ASP A 316 -24.58 -9.16 26.73
N GLU A 317 -25.41 -8.20 26.34
CA GLU A 317 -26.57 -8.36 25.44
C GLU A 317 -26.27 -7.83 24.03
N GLU A 318 -24.99 -7.77 23.63
CA GLU A 318 -24.52 -7.23 22.33
C GLU A 318 -24.88 -5.75 22.07
N GLN A 319 -25.27 -5.02 23.11
CA GLN A 319 -25.56 -3.60 23.04
C GLN A 319 -24.28 -2.79 22.79
N LEU A 320 -24.26 -1.96 21.74
CA LEU A 320 -23.15 -1.02 21.48
C LEU A 320 -23.12 0.04 22.59
N LEU A 321 -22.07 0.02 23.41
CA LEU A 321 -21.85 0.95 24.53
C LEU A 321 -21.10 2.21 24.10
N ARG A 322 -20.11 2.05 23.21
CA ARG A 322 -19.26 3.16 22.71
C ARG A 322 -18.61 2.76 21.39
N GLU A 323 -18.46 3.72 20.49
CA GLU A 323 -17.63 3.60 19.29
C GLU A 323 -16.53 4.67 19.32
N ASP A 324 -15.26 4.24 19.35
CA ASP A 324 -14.10 5.11 19.22
C ASP A 324 -13.66 5.15 17.75
N GLY A 325 -13.28 6.33 17.23
CA GLY A 325 -12.88 6.47 15.83
C GLY A 325 -14.00 6.18 14.82
N ALA A 326 -15.24 6.55 15.14
CA ALA A 326 -16.41 6.36 14.27
C ALA A 326 -16.24 7.03 12.90
N TYR A 327 -16.67 6.35 11.84
CA TYR A 327 -16.77 6.89 10.48
C TYR A 327 -18.23 6.99 10.06
N GLY A 328 -18.65 8.16 9.60
CA GLY A 328 -20.02 8.39 9.18
C GLY A 328 -20.33 9.86 8.88
N PRO A 329 -21.62 10.22 8.79
CA PRO A 329 -22.05 11.58 8.51
C PRO A 329 -21.53 12.59 9.53
N ILE A 330 -21.03 13.73 9.06
CA ILE A 330 -20.46 14.79 9.92
C ILE A 330 -21.33 16.06 9.97
N GLY A 331 -22.56 16.01 9.46
CA GLY A 331 -23.48 17.15 9.43
C GLY A 331 -23.15 18.23 8.40
N VAL A 332 -22.25 17.96 7.45
CA VAL A 332 -21.87 18.88 6.37
C VAL A 332 -22.62 18.50 5.09
N MET A 333 -23.51 19.39 4.64
CA MET A 333 -24.26 19.22 3.40
C MET A 333 -23.55 19.95 2.26
N VAL A 334 -23.21 19.24 1.19
CA VAL A 334 -22.51 19.79 0.02
C VAL A 334 -23.40 19.72 -1.21
N ALA A 335 -23.52 20.83 -1.94
CA ALA A 335 -24.21 20.83 -3.22
C ALA A 335 -23.46 19.94 -4.22
N ASN A 336 -24.15 18.97 -4.83
CA ASN A 336 -23.56 18.09 -5.82
C ASN A 336 -23.35 18.86 -7.15
N PRO A 337 -22.10 19.01 -7.65
CA PRO A 337 -21.86 19.71 -8.91
C PRO A 337 -22.55 19.05 -10.13
N ALA A 338 -22.82 17.75 -10.08
CA ALA A 338 -23.62 17.04 -11.09
C ALA A 338 -25.12 17.44 -11.08
N GLY A 339 -25.55 18.24 -10.10
CA GLY A 339 -26.94 18.58 -9.82
C GLY A 339 -27.62 17.59 -8.87
N GLY A 340 -28.86 17.90 -8.48
CA GLY A 340 -29.65 17.09 -7.54
C GLY A 340 -29.65 17.62 -6.10
N ALA A 341 -29.99 16.76 -5.15
CA ALA A 341 -30.01 17.11 -3.74
C ALA A 341 -28.58 17.29 -3.19
N ALA A 342 -28.43 18.13 -2.17
CA ALA A 342 -27.19 18.19 -1.43
C ALA A 342 -26.90 16.83 -0.78
N VAL A 343 -25.62 16.45 -0.77
CA VAL A 343 -25.13 15.18 -0.23
C VAL A 343 -24.49 15.45 1.12
N GLU A 344 -24.80 14.62 2.11
CA GLU A 344 -24.14 14.69 3.42
C GLU A 344 -22.77 14.03 3.35
N VAL A 345 -21.74 14.75 3.80
CA VAL A 345 -20.35 14.27 3.82
C VAL A 345 -20.18 13.21 4.90
N GLU A 346 -19.57 12.09 4.53
CA GLU A 346 -19.07 11.09 5.47
C GLU A 346 -17.55 11.23 5.71
N SER A 347 -17.12 11.17 6.97
CA SER A 347 -15.72 11.29 7.39
C SER A 347 -15.54 10.68 8.79
N ILE A 348 -14.34 10.73 9.36
CA ILE A 348 -14.17 10.44 10.79
C ILE A 348 -14.94 11.50 11.59
N VAL A 349 -15.85 11.05 12.46
CA VAL A 349 -16.78 11.93 13.18
C VAL A 349 -16.00 12.85 14.12
N ASP A 350 -15.20 12.28 15.02
CA ASP A 350 -14.37 13.01 15.98
C ASP A 350 -12.87 12.73 15.78
N LEU A 351 -12.17 13.70 15.19
CA LEU A 351 -10.72 13.66 14.96
C LEU A 351 -9.91 13.85 16.24
N THR A 352 -10.53 14.33 17.32
CA THR A 352 -9.90 14.71 18.59
C THR A 352 -10.35 13.86 19.77
N GLY A 353 -11.12 12.80 19.51
CA GLY A 353 -11.65 11.93 20.54
C GLY A 353 -10.54 11.34 21.40
N ALA A 354 -10.76 11.30 22.72
CA ALA A 354 -9.73 10.89 23.68
C ALA A 354 -9.20 9.45 23.46
N ASN A 355 -10.00 8.58 22.84
CA ASN A 355 -9.62 7.21 22.49
C ASN A 355 -9.41 7.03 20.97
N THR A 356 -9.52 8.10 20.17
CA THR A 356 -9.35 8.04 18.71
C THR A 356 -7.86 8.06 18.38
N ARG A 357 -7.34 6.96 17.82
CA ARG A 357 -5.97 6.91 17.31
C ARG A 357 -5.94 6.96 15.79
N ILE A 358 -5.48 8.09 15.24
CA ILE A 358 -5.25 8.29 13.81
C ILE A 358 -3.75 8.32 13.54
N TYR A 359 -3.32 7.63 12.50
CA TYR A 359 -1.99 7.63 11.92
C TYR A 359 -2.02 8.44 10.61
N SER A 360 -1.27 9.54 10.56
CA SER A 360 -1.22 10.50 9.44
C SER A 360 0.11 11.27 9.44
N ALA A 361 0.36 12.00 8.35
CA ALA A 361 1.42 13.01 8.30
C ALA A 361 0.79 14.38 7.99
N HIS A 362 1.23 15.40 8.72
CA HIS A 362 0.76 16.77 8.58
C HIS A 362 1.96 17.61 8.17
N TYR A 363 1.82 18.32 7.06
CA TYR A 363 2.84 19.23 6.54
C TYR A 363 2.33 20.65 6.61
N GLY A 364 3.25 21.60 6.51
CA GLY A 364 2.90 23.00 6.56
C GLY A 364 3.93 23.93 5.96
N ILE A 365 3.56 25.20 6.02
CA ILE A 365 4.35 26.34 5.60
C ILE A 365 4.77 27.09 6.87
N THR A 366 6.07 27.33 7.02
CA THR A 366 6.61 28.20 8.08
C THR A 366 6.38 29.66 7.74
N GLN A 367 6.24 30.54 8.74
CA GLN A 367 6.08 31.98 8.54
C GLN A 367 7.18 32.59 7.66
N ALA A 368 8.45 32.29 7.93
CA ALA A 368 9.57 32.80 7.14
C ALA A 368 9.53 32.36 5.66
N TRP A 369 8.92 31.20 5.38
CA TRP A 369 8.70 30.75 4.01
C TRP A 369 7.52 31.49 3.35
N ALA A 370 6.45 31.74 4.09
CA ALA A 370 5.32 32.52 3.62
C ALA A 370 5.72 33.97 3.27
N GLU A 371 6.48 34.64 4.13
CA GLU A 371 7.06 35.97 3.84
C GLU A 371 7.84 35.98 2.53
N ARG A 372 8.70 34.97 2.35
CA ARG A 372 9.50 34.83 1.14
C ARG A 372 8.63 34.60 -0.09
N LEU A 373 7.66 33.69 -0.04
CA LEU A 373 6.74 33.45 -1.16
C LEU A 373 6.01 34.74 -1.58
N VAL A 374 5.48 35.51 -0.61
CA VAL A 374 4.84 36.80 -0.88
C VAL A 374 5.82 37.80 -1.50
N SER A 375 7.06 37.88 -0.99
CA SER A 375 8.10 38.75 -1.56
C SER A 375 8.49 38.37 -3.00
N LEU A 376 8.33 37.10 -3.36
CA LEU A 376 8.56 36.57 -4.70
C LEU A 376 7.35 36.73 -5.64
N GLY A 377 6.27 37.36 -5.17
CA GLY A 377 5.08 37.65 -5.97
C GLY A 377 4.04 36.54 -5.99
N VAL A 378 4.16 35.51 -5.13
CA VAL A 378 3.07 34.57 -4.90
C VAL A 378 1.93 35.31 -4.21
N SER A 379 0.70 35.12 -4.69
CA SER A 379 -0.46 35.84 -4.14
C SER A 379 -0.62 35.55 -2.64
N GLY A 380 -0.71 36.62 -1.85
CA GLY A 380 -0.96 36.53 -0.41
C GLY A 380 -2.36 35.98 -0.07
N ASP A 381 -3.32 36.08 -0.99
CA ASP A 381 -4.71 35.65 -0.81
C ASP A 381 -4.90 34.13 -0.86
N ILE A 382 -3.84 33.36 -1.15
CA ILE A 382 -3.91 31.90 -1.17
C ILE A 382 -4.29 31.40 0.22
N ALA A 383 -5.45 30.75 0.33
CA ALA A 383 -5.85 30.03 1.52
C ALA A 383 -4.93 28.82 1.74
N LEU A 384 -4.47 28.62 2.98
CA LEU A 384 -3.59 27.50 3.33
C LEU A 384 -4.36 26.30 3.89
N ALA A 385 -5.51 26.56 4.53
CA ALA A 385 -6.40 25.56 5.10
C ALA A 385 -7.84 26.09 5.16
N TYR A 386 -8.79 25.16 5.24
CA TYR A 386 -10.21 25.44 5.34
C TYR A 386 -10.81 24.76 6.57
N ASN A 387 -11.84 25.37 7.15
CA ASN A 387 -12.58 24.77 8.24
C ASN A 387 -13.38 23.56 7.71
N ARG A 388 -13.15 22.38 8.28
CA ARG A 388 -13.79 21.14 7.82
C ARG A 388 -15.32 21.17 7.77
N PHE A 389 -15.97 22.02 8.58
CA PHE A 389 -17.43 22.13 8.68
C PHE A 389 -18.00 23.30 7.87
N SER A 390 -17.45 24.51 8.05
CA SER A 390 -17.97 25.71 7.38
C SER A 390 -17.39 25.94 5.98
N GLY A 391 -16.23 25.34 5.67
CA GLY A 391 -15.49 25.61 4.44
C GLY A 391 -14.83 27.00 4.40
N GLU A 392 -14.89 27.77 5.48
CA GLU A 392 -14.24 29.09 5.55
C GLU A 392 -12.72 28.95 5.60
N THR A 393 -12.02 29.89 4.96
CA THR A 393 -10.56 29.99 5.04
C THR A 393 -10.11 30.17 6.49
N VAL A 394 -9.24 29.28 6.97
CA VAL A 394 -8.69 29.36 8.33
C VAL A 394 -7.57 30.39 8.40
N THR A 395 -6.69 30.39 7.40
CA THR A 395 -5.57 31.34 7.28
C THR A 395 -5.16 31.46 5.82
N THR A 396 -4.69 32.65 5.43
CA THR A 396 -4.06 32.89 4.13
C THR A 396 -2.53 32.89 4.24
N LEU A 397 -1.87 32.90 3.08
CA LEU A 397 -0.43 33.07 2.98
C LEU A 397 0.03 34.43 3.54
N ALA A 398 -0.73 35.51 3.29
CA ALA A 398 -0.44 36.84 3.84
C ALA A 398 -0.61 36.89 5.37
N ASP A 399 -1.66 36.25 5.91
CA ASP A 399 -1.86 36.17 7.36
C ASP A 399 -0.68 35.46 8.02
N LEU A 400 -0.26 34.32 7.46
CA LEU A 400 0.89 33.60 7.96
C LEU A 400 2.17 34.45 7.86
N ALA A 401 2.42 35.09 6.71
CA ALA A 401 3.60 35.92 6.48
C ALA A 401 3.72 37.08 7.50
N THR A 402 2.61 37.64 7.97
CA THR A 402 2.61 38.73 8.96
C THR A 402 2.51 38.25 10.42
N GLY A 403 2.43 36.94 10.63
CA GLY A 403 2.37 36.28 11.93
C GLY A 403 3.68 36.34 12.72
N SER A 404 3.73 35.60 13.83
CA SER A 404 4.96 35.48 14.63
C SER A 404 6.01 34.62 13.90
N ALA A 405 7.30 34.86 14.16
CA ALA A 405 8.40 34.17 13.46
C ALA A 405 8.34 32.64 13.57
N ASP A 406 7.81 32.11 14.68
CA ASP A 406 7.68 30.67 14.94
C ASP A 406 6.33 30.10 14.45
N SER A 407 5.49 30.90 13.80
CA SER A 407 4.20 30.45 13.28
C SER A 407 4.37 29.46 12.13
N ILE A 408 3.55 28.42 12.14
CA ILE A 408 3.45 27.39 11.09
C ILE A 408 1.97 27.19 10.80
N ALA A 409 1.60 27.16 9.52
CA ALA A 409 0.26 26.76 9.11
C ALA A 409 0.31 25.38 8.45
N GLU A 410 -0.48 24.43 8.97
CA GLU A 410 -0.73 23.17 8.27
C GLU A 410 -1.42 23.44 6.93
N SER A 411 -1.05 22.67 5.91
CA SER A 411 -1.58 22.85 4.57
C SER A 411 -1.47 21.61 3.70
N PHE A 412 -2.42 21.48 2.76
CA PHE A 412 -2.38 20.51 1.66
C PHE A 412 -1.73 21.07 0.39
N HIS A 413 -1.10 22.25 0.43
CA HIS A 413 -0.28 22.76 -0.68
C HIS A 413 1.01 21.95 -0.83
N PHE A 414 0.88 20.76 -1.41
CA PHE A 414 1.98 19.80 -1.63
C PHE A 414 3.25 20.45 -2.22
N ALA A 415 3.07 21.38 -3.16
CA ALA A 415 4.17 22.08 -3.82
C ALA A 415 4.82 23.20 -2.98
N LEU A 416 4.16 23.69 -1.93
CA LEU A 416 4.64 24.81 -1.11
C LEU A 416 5.09 24.39 0.29
N ASN A 417 4.65 23.24 0.78
CA ASN A 417 5.01 22.74 2.10
C ASN A 417 6.53 22.61 2.28
N ASN A 418 7.06 23.22 3.34
CA ASN A 418 8.49 23.20 3.70
C ASN A 418 8.76 22.60 5.09
N HIS A 419 7.72 22.16 5.80
CA HIS A 419 7.83 21.66 7.16
C HIS A 419 6.96 20.43 7.40
N VAL A 420 7.43 19.50 8.24
CA VAL A 420 6.64 18.38 8.76
C VAL A 420 6.17 18.78 10.16
N VAL A 421 4.88 19.11 10.29
CA VAL A 421 4.27 19.51 11.56
C VAL A 421 4.11 18.31 12.48
N ALA A 422 3.63 17.19 11.93
CA ALA A 422 3.50 15.93 12.64
C ALA A 422 3.66 14.76 11.66
N ASP A 423 4.22 13.65 12.13
CA ASP A 423 4.26 12.39 11.41
C ASP A 423 4.31 11.27 12.45
N ASN A 424 3.16 10.65 12.67
CA ASN A 424 2.99 9.53 13.59
C ASN A 424 2.72 8.22 12.84
N ARG A 425 3.15 8.10 11.59
CA ARG A 425 3.05 6.86 10.82
C ARG A 425 4.06 5.85 11.35
N ILE A 426 3.65 4.59 11.49
CA ILE A 426 4.44 3.55 12.15
C ILE A 426 5.69 3.25 11.32
N PRO A 427 6.92 3.33 11.88
CA PRO A 427 8.18 3.03 11.18
C PRO A 427 8.24 1.61 10.59
N PRO A 428 9.01 1.37 9.51
CA PRO A 428 9.30 0.01 9.02
C PRO A 428 10.31 -0.70 9.92
N TYR A 429 10.38 -2.03 9.78
CA TYR A 429 11.35 -2.85 10.50
C TYR A 429 12.80 -2.39 10.31
N GLY A 430 13.49 -2.16 11.44
CA GLY A 430 14.89 -1.78 11.44
C GLY A 430 15.15 -0.33 11.03
N MET A 431 14.14 0.56 11.08
CA MET A 431 14.35 1.97 10.73
C MET A 431 15.38 2.63 11.66
N SER A 432 16.56 2.93 11.13
CA SER A 432 17.64 3.60 11.83
C SER A 432 17.33 5.07 12.04
N PHE A 433 17.52 5.56 13.27
CA PHE A 433 17.38 6.99 13.59
C PHE A 433 18.33 7.85 12.74
N ASP A 434 19.60 7.47 12.65
CA ASP A 434 20.62 8.29 11.99
C ASP A 434 20.37 8.37 10.47
N GLU A 435 19.95 7.26 9.87
CA GLU A 435 19.66 7.22 8.44
C GLU A 435 18.34 7.95 8.11
N ALA A 436 17.31 7.78 8.95
CA ALA A 436 16.07 8.53 8.82
C ALA A 436 16.32 10.05 8.95
N LYS A 437 17.15 10.48 9.91
CA LYS A 437 17.55 11.87 10.08
C LYS A 437 18.28 12.41 8.86
N ARG A 438 19.26 11.65 8.35
CA ARG A 438 20.03 12.01 7.16
C ARG A 438 19.14 12.22 5.93
N ARG A 439 18.07 11.43 5.82
CA ARG A 439 17.14 11.42 4.68
C ARG A 439 15.86 12.23 4.88
N ASN A 440 15.78 13.12 5.88
CA ASN A 440 14.57 13.91 6.17
C ASN A 440 13.30 13.05 6.39
N ALA A 441 13.44 11.89 7.03
CA ALA A 441 12.39 10.88 7.16
C ALA A 441 12.09 10.49 8.62
N LEU A 442 12.47 11.30 9.62
CA LEU A 442 12.14 11.00 11.02
C LEU A 442 10.63 11.08 11.26
N PRO A 443 10.08 10.27 12.18
CA PRO A 443 8.80 10.57 12.82
C PRO A 443 8.83 11.97 13.47
N VAL A 444 7.68 12.63 13.57
CA VAL A 444 7.56 13.94 14.21
C VAL A 444 6.45 13.89 15.25
N PRO A 445 6.78 14.01 16.55
CA PRO A 445 8.12 14.17 17.12
C PRO A 445 9.00 12.91 16.99
N ALA A 446 10.33 13.10 16.97
CA ALA A 446 11.32 12.05 16.73
C ALA A 446 11.50 11.04 17.88
N ASN A 447 10.91 11.31 19.05
CA ASN A 447 10.95 10.45 20.24
C ASN A 447 9.77 9.46 20.33
N GLN A 448 8.95 9.34 19.29
CA GLN A 448 7.92 8.30 19.20
C GLN A 448 8.52 6.92 18.89
N PHE A 449 7.71 5.86 18.98
CA PHE A 449 8.06 4.49 18.58
C PHE A 449 9.38 4.00 19.22
N GLY A 450 9.40 4.01 20.55
CA GLY A 450 10.58 3.67 21.36
C GLY A 450 11.56 4.83 21.58
N GLY A 451 11.47 5.90 20.79
CA GLY A 451 12.29 7.10 20.94
C GLY A 451 13.80 6.84 20.97
N PRO A 452 14.35 6.08 20.00
CA PRO A 452 15.68 5.49 20.10
C PRO A 452 16.84 6.50 20.19
N GLY A 453 16.70 7.68 19.58
CA GLY A 453 17.79 8.65 19.46
C GLY A 453 18.96 8.13 18.61
N VAL A 454 20.09 8.85 18.68
CA VAL A 454 21.31 8.58 17.88
C VAL A 454 21.80 7.14 18.07
N GLY A 455 22.09 6.46 16.96
CA GLY A 455 22.56 5.07 16.93
C GLY A 455 21.49 4.01 17.19
N GLY A 456 20.24 4.40 17.47
CA GLY A 456 19.17 3.45 17.76
C GLY A 456 18.23 3.19 16.58
N VAL A 457 17.27 2.29 16.81
CA VAL A 457 16.30 1.78 15.82
C VAL A 457 14.89 1.98 16.36
N TYR A 458 13.98 2.47 15.52
CA TYR A 458 12.58 2.67 15.90
C TYR A 458 11.82 1.35 16.02
N ASP A 459 10.83 1.31 16.91
CA ASP A 459 9.84 0.22 16.93
C ASP A 459 9.02 0.23 15.63
N HIS A 460 8.87 -0.94 15.00
CA HIS A 460 8.07 -1.12 13.79
C HIS A 460 6.59 -1.41 14.07
N TYR A 461 6.14 -1.06 15.26
CA TYR A 461 4.79 -1.27 15.74
C TYR A 461 4.38 -0.13 16.66
N ASP A 462 3.07 0.10 16.78
CA ASP A 462 2.49 0.94 17.82
C ASP A 462 1.74 0.06 18.83
N ARG A 463 1.76 0.48 20.11
CA ARG A 463 1.13 -0.21 21.23
C ARG A 463 0.26 0.77 21.98
N LEU A 464 -1.04 0.48 22.05
CA LEU A 464 -2.00 1.38 22.67
C LEU A 464 -2.73 0.63 23.78
N THR A 465 -2.82 1.27 24.93
CA THR A 465 -3.66 0.76 26.03
C THR A 465 -5.11 1.12 25.72
N LEU A 466 -5.93 0.10 25.54
CA LEU A 466 -7.36 0.20 25.39
C LEU A 466 -8.01 0.73 26.68
N ASN A 467 -9.11 1.46 26.52
CA ASN A 467 -9.87 2.06 27.60
C ASN A 467 -11.34 1.57 27.59
N PRO A 468 -11.62 0.30 27.94
CA PRO A 468 -12.98 -0.25 27.90
C PRO A 468 -13.95 0.60 28.73
N PRO A 469 -15.13 1.00 28.19
CA PRO A 469 -16.15 1.66 28.99
C PRO A 469 -16.73 0.69 30.04
N ALA A 470 -17.33 1.25 31.10
CA ALA A 470 -18.00 0.43 32.12
C ALA A 470 -19.10 -0.44 31.50
N GLY A 471 -19.10 -1.74 31.85
CA GLY A 471 -20.06 -2.71 31.32
C GLY A 471 -19.65 -3.37 30.00
N ALA A 472 -18.53 -2.96 29.37
CA ALA A 472 -18.04 -3.65 28.18
C ALA A 472 -17.49 -5.04 28.52
N VAL A 473 -17.93 -6.06 27.77
CA VAL A 473 -17.45 -7.45 27.90
C VAL A 473 -16.68 -7.92 26.67
N TYR A 474 -16.90 -7.29 25.52
CA TYR A 474 -16.08 -7.48 24.31
C TYR A 474 -16.04 -6.22 23.43
N ALA A 475 -15.14 -6.21 22.46
CA ALA A 475 -15.08 -5.19 21.42
C ALA A 475 -14.56 -5.74 20.09
N THR A 476 -15.06 -5.20 18.98
CA THR A 476 -14.44 -5.36 17.67
C THR A 476 -13.48 -4.20 17.44
N ILE A 477 -12.27 -4.49 16.97
CA ILE A 477 -11.22 -3.51 16.71
C ILE A 477 -10.81 -3.66 15.26
N ASP A 478 -11.11 -2.64 14.46
CA ASP A 478 -10.78 -2.59 13.04
C ASP A 478 -9.70 -1.54 12.78
N LEU A 479 -8.63 -1.92 12.10
CA LEU A 479 -7.67 -1.00 11.51
C LEU A 479 -8.19 -0.59 10.13
N LEU A 480 -8.66 0.65 10.03
CA LEU A 480 -9.25 1.21 8.82
C LEU A 480 -8.27 2.12 8.10
N TYR A 481 -8.34 2.13 6.76
CA TYR A 481 -7.56 3.03 5.91
C TYR A 481 -8.47 3.79 4.95
N GLN A 482 -8.28 5.11 4.86
CA GLN A 482 -8.90 5.96 3.86
C GLN A 482 -7.84 6.61 2.97
N GLY A 483 -7.97 6.36 1.66
CA GLY A 483 -7.05 6.88 0.65
C GLY A 483 -7.23 8.36 0.33
N THR A 484 -8.40 8.93 0.57
CA THR A 484 -8.67 10.36 0.29
C THR A 484 -9.64 10.89 1.33
N SER A 485 -9.20 11.82 2.16
CA SER A 485 -10.04 12.43 3.19
C SER A 485 -10.97 13.51 2.63
N TRP A 486 -12.05 13.81 3.36
CA TRP A 486 -12.91 14.96 3.08
C TRP A 486 -12.11 16.26 3.07
N GLU A 487 -11.23 16.45 4.06
CA GLU A 487 -10.44 17.67 4.22
C GLU A 487 -9.56 17.94 2.98
N TYR A 488 -9.03 16.88 2.36
CA TYR A 488 -8.26 16.99 1.13
C TYR A 488 -9.15 17.30 -0.10
N ILE A 489 -10.31 16.65 -0.23
CA ILE A 489 -11.28 16.96 -1.32
C ILE A 489 -11.79 18.40 -1.20
N GLN A 490 -12.17 18.83 0.00
CA GLN A 490 -12.58 20.19 0.28
C GLN A 490 -11.49 21.18 -0.11
N PHE A 491 -10.22 20.88 0.22
CA PHE A 491 -9.10 21.71 -0.17
C PHE A 491 -8.93 21.78 -1.70
N LEU A 492 -8.93 20.65 -2.42
CA LEU A 492 -8.81 20.64 -3.89
C LEU A 492 -9.94 21.43 -4.55
N TYR A 493 -11.15 21.33 -4.03
CA TYR A 493 -12.32 22.07 -4.50
C TYR A 493 -12.20 23.57 -4.21
N LEU A 494 -11.92 23.98 -2.97
CA LEU A 494 -11.94 25.40 -2.60
C LEU A 494 -10.68 26.15 -3.05
N ALA A 495 -9.52 25.49 -3.07
CA ALA A 495 -8.25 26.12 -3.44
C ALA A 495 -8.07 26.29 -4.95
N ASN A 496 -8.82 25.55 -5.78
CA ASN A 496 -8.77 25.75 -7.22
C ASN A 496 -9.28 27.17 -7.55
N ASN A 497 -8.49 28.04 -8.16
CA ASN A 497 -8.93 29.42 -8.41
C ASN A 497 -9.78 29.60 -9.67
N ARG A 498 -10.02 28.50 -10.41
CA ARG A 498 -10.78 28.44 -11.67
C ARG A 498 -10.21 29.29 -12.81
N GLN A 499 -9.00 29.82 -12.68
CA GLN A 499 -8.39 30.72 -13.67
C GLN A 499 -7.70 29.98 -14.83
N SER A 500 -7.25 28.74 -14.59
CA SER A 500 -6.61 27.94 -15.61
C SER A 500 -7.64 27.41 -16.61
N ALA A 501 -7.51 27.75 -17.89
CA ALA A 501 -8.35 27.14 -18.93
C ALA A 501 -8.18 25.61 -19.01
N PHE A 502 -7.02 25.08 -18.57
CA PHE A 502 -6.72 23.66 -18.59
C PHE A 502 -7.11 22.93 -17.30
N LEU A 503 -6.98 23.57 -16.12
CA LEU A 503 -7.18 22.90 -14.82
C LEU A 503 -8.28 23.52 -13.95
N GLY A 504 -8.94 24.57 -14.45
CA GLY A 504 -9.89 25.38 -13.70
C GLY A 504 -11.21 24.70 -13.41
N ALA A 505 -11.48 23.51 -13.95
CA ALA A 505 -12.66 22.71 -13.60
C ALA A 505 -12.33 21.53 -12.67
N GLU A 506 -11.04 21.23 -12.44
CA GLU A 506 -10.65 19.97 -11.79
C GLU A 506 -11.03 19.91 -10.31
N GLY A 507 -11.12 21.05 -9.62
CA GLY A 507 -11.65 21.10 -8.25
C GLY A 507 -13.12 20.68 -8.18
N ASP A 508 -13.92 21.15 -9.14
CA ASP A 508 -15.35 20.82 -9.23
C ASP A 508 -15.55 19.36 -9.68
N ASN A 509 -14.85 18.94 -10.73
CA ASN A 509 -14.91 17.56 -11.25
C ASN A 509 -14.44 16.52 -10.21
N MET A 510 -13.45 16.85 -9.38
CA MET A 510 -12.99 15.96 -8.31
C MET A 510 -14.01 15.86 -7.17
N LEU A 511 -14.60 16.98 -6.74
CA LEU A 511 -15.67 16.97 -5.75
C LEU A 511 -16.88 16.18 -6.24
N GLU A 512 -17.29 16.43 -7.49
CA GLU A 512 -18.39 15.71 -8.14
C GLU A 512 -18.14 14.21 -8.15
N ALA A 513 -17.00 13.76 -8.66
CA ALA A 513 -16.67 12.34 -8.70
C ALA A 513 -16.64 11.75 -7.28
N TRP A 514 -16.09 12.45 -6.29
CA TRP A 514 -16.03 11.99 -4.90
C TRP A 514 -17.41 11.78 -4.27
N LEU A 515 -18.33 12.72 -4.43
CA LEU A 515 -19.70 12.59 -3.94
C LEU A 515 -20.47 11.44 -4.61
N ASN A 516 -20.19 11.17 -5.89
CA ASN A 516 -20.92 10.18 -6.68
C ASN A 516 -20.24 8.79 -6.75
N THR A 517 -19.11 8.58 -6.06
CA THR A 517 -18.36 7.31 -6.05
C THR A 517 -18.04 6.80 -4.65
N GLY A 518 -18.92 7.08 -3.68
CA GLY A 518 -18.81 6.52 -2.33
C GLY A 518 -17.73 7.16 -1.45
N MET A 519 -17.31 8.39 -1.78
CA MET A 519 -16.57 9.28 -0.86
C MET A 519 -15.27 8.67 -0.30
N ALA A 520 -14.61 7.82 -1.09
CA ALA A 520 -13.43 7.08 -0.66
C ALA A 520 -13.62 6.38 0.71
N LYS A 521 -14.76 5.70 0.90
CA LYS A 521 -15.08 4.97 2.13
C LYS A 521 -13.89 4.10 2.59
N PRO A 522 -13.57 4.09 3.90
CA PRO A 522 -12.41 3.37 4.40
C PRO A 522 -12.47 1.87 4.10
N GLN A 523 -11.29 1.30 3.88
CA GLN A 523 -11.06 -0.13 3.71
C GLN A 523 -10.55 -0.73 5.01
N LEU A 524 -11.04 -1.92 5.34
CA LEU A 524 -10.50 -2.74 6.43
C LEU A 524 -9.12 -3.28 6.04
N MET A 525 -8.12 -3.02 6.88
CA MET A 525 -6.79 -3.59 6.75
C MET A 525 -6.63 -4.86 7.59
N ALA A 526 -7.00 -4.78 8.87
CA ALA A 526 -6.90 -5.89 9.81
C ALA A 526 -7.93 -5.71 10.91
N SER A 527 -8.38 -6.81 11.51
CA SER A 527 -9.32 -6.81 12.64
C SER A 527 -8.81 -7.69 13.78
N ALA A 528 -9.26 -7.37 14.98
CA ALA A 528 -9.03 -8.17 16.18
C ALA A 528 -10.21 -8.01 17.15
N THR A 529 -10.33 -8.96 18.08
CA THR A 529 -11.37 -8.95 19.11
C THR A 529 -10.73 -8.76 20.48
N TRP A 530 -11.31 -7.86 21.28
CA TRP A 530 -11.00 -7.74 22.70
C TRP A 530 -12.10 -8.42 23.51
N GLY A 531 -11.71 -9.12 24.59
CA GLY A 531 -12.66 -9.85 25.44
C GLY A 531 -13.22 -11.10 24.76
N SER A 532 -14.41 -11.52 25.20
CA SER A 532 -15.11 -12.67 24.62
C SER A 532 -16.51 -12.24 24.23
N PRO A 533 -16.84 -12.23 22.92
CA PRO A 533 -18.22 -11.98 22.51
C PRO A 533 -19.15 -13.02 23.15
N PRO A 534 -20.41 -12.66 23.46
CA PRO A 534 -21.42 -13.63 23.85
C PRO A 534 -21.42 -14.77 22.84
N VAL A 535 -21.43 -16.01 23.33
CA VAL A 535 -21.71 -17.17 22.48
C VAL A 535 -23.16 -17.03 22.06
N THR A 536 -23.41 -16.58 20.85
CA THR A 536 -24.72 -16.69 20.24
C THR A 536 -24.88 -18.16 19.88
N ASP A 537 -25.75 -18.89 20.59
CA ASP A 537 -26.09 -20.28 20.29
C ASP A 537 -26.60 -20.46 18.84
N ASP A 538 -26.98 -19.37 18.16
CA ASP A 538 -27.41 -19.40 16.76
C ASP A 538 -26.28 -19.14 15.74
N THR A 539 -25.03 -18.91 16.17
CA THR A 539 -23.93 -18.68 15.21
C THR A 539 -23.31 -19.96 14.70
N LEU A 540 -23.39 -20.13 13.39
CA LEU A 540 -22.83 -21.26 12.67
C LEU A 540 -21.40 -20.96 12.26
N GLY A 541 -20.51 -21.93 12.40
CA GLY A 541 -19.13 -21.90 11.91
C GLY A 541 -18.81 -23.15 11.11
N VAL A 542 -17.76 -23.08 10.28
CA VAL A 542 -17.21 -24.27 9.61
C VAL A 542 -15.95 -24.71 10.35
N SER A 543 -16.02 -25.81 11.09
CA SER A 543 -14.89 -26.28 11.92
C SER A 543 -13.84 -27.04 11.12
N SER A 544 -14.21 -27.65 9.99
CA SER A 544 -13.27 -28.30 9.09
C SER A 544 -13.78 -28.41 7.66
N ILE A 545 -12.84 -28.47 6.70
CA ILE A 545 -13.11 -28.75 5.30
C ILE A 545 -12.26 -29.94 4.85
N SER A 546 -12.89 -30.98 4.30
CA SER A 546 -12.19 -32.11 3.68
C SER A 546 -12.53 -32.25 2.19
N THR A 547 -11.52 -32.59 1.39
CA THR A 547 -11.67 -32.89 -0.04
C THR A 547 -11.54 -34.39 -0.29
N GLY A 548 -12.16 -34.89 -1.36
CA GLY A 548 -12.13 -36.29 -1.73
C GLY A 548 -12.90 -36.58 -3.01
N TYR A 549 -13.26 -37.84 -3.21
CA TYR A 549 -14.07 -38.30 -4.35
C TYR A 549 -15.01 -39.42 -3.92
N LEU A 550 -16.09 -39.62 -4.69
CA LEU A 550 -17.05 -40.70 -4.45
C LEU A 550 -16.61 -41.97 -5.17
N GLN A 551 -16.27 -43.01 -4.41
CA GLN A 551 -15.96 -44.32 -4.93
C GLN A 551 -17.21 -45.21 -4.97
N GLN A 552 -17.50 -45.76 -6.14
CA GLN A 552 -18.57 -46.75 -6.30
C GLN A 552 -18.01 -48.17 -6.13
N SER A 553 -18.68 -49.00 -5.34
CA SER A 553 -18.37 -50.42 -5.15
C SER A 553 -19.63 -51.28 -5.33
N GLY A 554 -19.47 -52.49 -5.90
CA GLY A 554 -20.58 -53.40 -6.21
C GLY A 554 -21.21 -53.18 -7.61
N LYS A 555 -22.29 -53.92 -7.92
CA LYS A 555 -23.04 -53.83 -9.18
C LYS A 555 -24.54 -54.02 -8.93
N GLY A 556 -25.38 -53.23 -9.61
CA GLY A 556 -26.84 -53.36 -9.50
C GLY A 556 -27.37 -53.00 -8.11
N LYS A 557 -28.26 -53.82 -7.54
CA LYS A 557 -28.91 -53.54 -6.25
C LYS A 557 -27.99 -53.55 -5.02
N SER A 558 -26.73 -53.99 -5.16
CA SER A 558 -25.71 -53.95 -4.10
C SER A 558 -24.67 -52.83 -4.30
N GLN A 559 -24.96 -51.87 -5.17
CA GLN A 559 -24.11 -50.71 -5.38
C GLN A 559 -24.07 -49.85 -4.12
N THR A 560 -22.86 -49.50 -3.69
CA THR A 560 -22.59 -48.59 -2.58
C THR A 560 -21.71 -47.45 -3.08
N ILE A 561 -22.02 -46.23 -2.66
CA ILE A 561 -21.23 -45.02 -2.95
C ILE A 561 -20.59 -44.60 -1.63
N THR A 562 -19.27 -44.54 -1.58
CA THR A 562 -18.51 -44.19 -0.37
C THR A 562 -17.62 -42.99 -0.67
N TYR A 563 -17.65 -41.99 0.21
CA TYR A 563 -16.71 -40.88 0.14
C TYR A 563 -15.32 -41.33 0.62
N ILE A 564 -14.30 -41.07 -0.21
CA ILE A 564 -12.90 -41.30 0.12
C ILE A 564 -12.20 -39.95 0.20
N ALA A 565 -11.75 -39.58 1.40
CA ALA A 565 -11.00 -38.34 1.62
C ALA A 565 -9.64 -38.43 0.91
N SER A 566 -9.31 -37.38 0.15
CA SER A 566 -8.03 -37.24 -0.55
C SER A 566 -7.74 -35.76 -0.80
N SER A 567 -6.49 -35.35 -0.52
CA SER A 567 -5.95 -34.04 -0.90
C SER A 567 -5.33 -34.04 -2.31
N THR A 568 -5.44 -35.14 -3.05
CA THR A 568 -4.94 -35.29 -4.42
C THR A 568 -6.00 -35.98 -5.28
N ILE A 569 -6.48 -35.28 -6.31
CA ILE A 569 -7.59 -35.73 -7.16
C ILE A 569 -7.16 -35.59 -8.62
N THR A 570 -7.53 -36.57 -9.45
CA THR A 570 -7.19 -36.56 -10.88
C THR A 570 -8.08 -35.57 -11.63
N VAL A 571 -7.50 -34.80 -12.54
CA VAL A 571 -8.24 -33.89 -13.41
C VAL A 571 -9.21 -34.67 -14.30
N GLY A 572 -10.47 -34.25 -14.31
CA GLY A 572 -11.58 -34.95 -14.99
C GLY A 572 -12.46 -35.76 -14.04
N ASP A 573 -11.99 -36.05 -12.82
CA ASP A 573 -12.82 -36.64 -11.77
C ASP A 573 -13.68 -35.57 -11.07
N GLU A 574 -14.73 -36.03 -10.40
CA GLU A 574 -15.56 -35.17 -9.55
C GLU A 574 -14.87 -34.96 -8.20
N VAL A 575 -14.63 -33.69 -7.86
CA VAL A 575 -14.10 -33.28 -6.55
C VAL A 575 -15.27 -33.14 -5.60
N VAL A 576 -15.23 -33.87 -4.48
CA VAL A 576 -16.23 -33.73 -3.40
C VAL A 576 -15.60 -33.00 -2.22
N ILE A 577 -16.22 -31.90 -1.83
CA ILE A 577 -15.84 -31.06 -0.70
C ILE A 577 -16.89 -31.24 0.39
N ARG A 578 -16.46 -31.50 1.62
CA ARG A 578 -17.33 -31.59 2.80
C ARG A 578 -16.89 -30.54 3.81
N ALA A 579 -17.83 -29.70 4.22
CA ALA A 579 -17.66 -28.79 5.36
C ALA A 579 -18.44 -29.32 6.55
N LEU A 580 -17.80 -29.34 7.71
CA LEU A 580 -18.44 -29.64 8.98
C LEU A 580 -18.96 -28.34 9.59
N VAL A 581 -20.28 -28.19 9.61
CA VAL A 581 -20.98 -27.02 10.15
C VAL A 581 -21.36 -27.30 11.60
N GLN A 582 -21.05 -26.36 12.49
CA GLN A 582 -21.32 -26.45 13.92
C GLN A 582 -21.79 -25.11 14.46
N GLU A 583 -22.56 -25.14 15.52
CA GLU A 583 -22.81 -23.97 16.36
C GLU A 583 -21.55 -23.60 17.17
N ALA A 584 -21.53 -22.38 17.71
CA ALA A 584 -20.43 -21.89 18.55
C ALA A 584 -20.20 -22.72 19.83
N ASN A 585 -21.20 -23.47 20.30
CA ASN A 585 -21.11 -24.40 21.42
C ASN A 585 -20.53 -25.80 21.03
N GLY A 586 -20.31 -26.04 19.72
CA GLY A 586 -19.78 -27.29 19.16
C GLY A 586 -20.83 -28.33 18.75
N GLU A 587 -22.13 -28.04 18.89
CA GLU A 587 -23.21 -28.88 18.37
C GLU A 587 -23.22 -28.87 16.83
N LEU A 588 -23.58 -30.00 16.22
CA LEU A 588 -23.58 -30.16 14.76
C LEU A 588 -24.87 -29.59 14.18
N GLU A 589 -24.76 -28.78 13.11
CA GLU A 589 -25.93 -28.13 12.52
C GLU A 589 -26.48 -28.88 11.30
N GLU A 590 -27.78 -29.18 11.29
CA GLU A 590 -28.50 -29.78 10.15
C GLU A 590 -29.32 -28.71 9.40
N GLY A 591 -29.17 -28.63 8.08
CA GLY A 591 -29.94 -27.71 7.24
C GLY A 591 -29.17 -26.51 6.69
N ALA A 592 -27.94 -26.27 7.18
CA ALA A 592 -27.11 -25.13 6.78
C ALA A 592 -26.46 -25.34 5.41
N VAL A 593 -26.40 -24.29 4.60
CA VAL A 593 -25.80 -24.24 3.26
C VAL A 593 -24.54 -23.39 3.31
N VAL A 594 -23.42 -23.93 2.84
CA VAL A 594 -22.13 -23.25 2.85
C VAL A 594 -21.77 -22.77 1.44
N SER A 595 -21.40 -21.50 1.33
CA SER A 595 -20.82 -20.93 0.10
C SER A 595 -19.30 -20.88 0.22
N MET A 596 -18.60 -21.28 -0.83
CA MET A 596 -17.13 -21.33 -0.84
C MET A 596 -16.57 -20.81 -2.16
N ASN A 597 -15.39 -20.20 -2.09
CA ASN A 597 -14.55 -19.96 -3.26
C ASN A 597 -13.46 -21.03 -3.35
N VAL A 598 -13.31 -21.61 -4.53
CA VAL A 598 -12.24 -22.55 -4.87
C VAL A 598 -11.32 -21.90 -5.89
N THR A 599 -10.11 -21.55 -5.47
CA THR A 599 -9.18 -20.74 -6.25
C THR A 599 -7.88 -21.49 -6.54
N ASN A 600 -7.50 -21.58 -7.81
CA ASN A 600 -6.19 -22.06 -8.21
C ASN A 600 -5.12 -21.06 -7.75
N THR A 601 -4.21 -21.49 -6.87
CA THR A 601 -3.21 -20.59 -6.28
C THR A 601 -2.23 -19.98 -7.28
N ALA A 602 -2.00 -20.63 -8.43
CA ALA A 602 -1.04 -20.14 -9.42
C ALA A 602 -1.69 -19.23 -10.47
N THR A 603 -2.89 -19.58 -10.93
CA THR A 603 -3.58 -18.85 -12.02
C THR A 603 -4.61 -17.85 -11.52
N LEU A 604 -4.98 -17.94 -10.23
CA LEU A 604 -6.07 -17.20 -9.61
C LEU A 604 -7.45 -17.43 -10.25
N GLU A 605 -7.58 -18.50 -11.04
CA GLU A 605 -8.87 -18.98 -11.53
C GLU A 605 -9.73 -19.40 -10.33
N SER A 606 -10.91 -18.80 -10.19
CA SER A 606 -11.77 -18.97 -9.01
C SER A 606 -13.17 -19.42 -9.39
N PHE A 607 -13.73 -20.33 -8.59
CA PHE A 607 -15.07 -20.87 -8.73
C PHE A 607 -15.84 -20.68 -7.44
N THR A 608 -17.02 -20.06 -7.51
CA THR A 608 -17.93 -19.96 -6.37
C THR A 608 -18.85 -21.18 -6.40
N LEU A 609 -18.84 -21.95 -5.32
CA LEU A 609 -19.61 -23.16 -5.14
C LEU A 609 -20.53 -23.03 -3.93
N VAL A 610 -21.70 -23.66 -3.99
CA VAL A 610 -22.70 -23.66 -2.92
C VAL A 610 -23.05 -25.11 -2.61
N SER A 611 -23.05 -25.48 -1.32
CA SER A 611 -23.31 -26.85 -0.88
C SER A 611 -24.78 -27.23 -0.94
N SER A 612 -25.06 -28.53 -0.79
CA SER A 612 -26.34 -28.95 -0.25
C SER A 612 -26.49 -28.47 1.20
N ALA A 613 -27.72 -28.47 1.71
CA ALA A 613 -27.96 -28.35 3.14
C ALA A 613 -27.18 -29.43 3.90
N SER A 614 -26.63 -29.09 5.06
CA SER A 614 -25.93 -30.02 5.94
C SER A 614 -26.87 -31.10 6.44
N ASP A 615 -26.37 -32.33 6.56
CA ASP A 615 -27.12 -33.44 7.13
C ASP A 615 -27.06 -33.45 8.67
N SER A 616 -27.75 -34.40 9.30
CA SER A 616 -27.72 -34.63 10.77
C SER A 616 -26.32 -34.88 11.37
N SER A 617 -25.28 -35.04 10.56
CA SER A 617 -23.87 -35.12 11.01
C SER A 617 -23.12 -33.80 10.80
N GLY A 618 -23.83 -32.71 10.50
CA GLY A 618 -23.25 -31.39 10.25
C GLY A 618 -22.57 -31.27 8.88
N ILE A 619 -22.70 -32.24 7.98
CA ILE A 619 -21.92 -32.26 6.73
C ILE A 619 -22.67 -31.57 5.60
N ALA A 620 -22.19 -30.40 5.20
CA ALA A 620 -22.54 -29.72 3.97
C ALA A 620 -21.62 -30.20 2.83
N GLU A 621 -22.19 -30.83 1.80
CA GLU A 621 -21.44 -31.45 0.69
C GLU A 621 -21.58 -30.64 -0.62
N ILE A 622 -20.46 -30.51 -1.34
CA ILE A 622 -20.36 -29.89 -2.67
C ILE A 622 -19.70 -30.90 -3.61
N SER A 623 -20.30 -31.09 -4.80
CA SER A 623 -19.68 -31.84 -5.89
C SER A 623 -19.29 -30.89 -7.02
N TRP A 624 -17.99 -30.77 -7.28
CA TRP A 624 -17.43 -29.97 -8.36
C TRP A 624 -16.90 -30.86 -9.48
N LYS A 625 -17.53 -30.79 -10.65
CA LYS A 625 -17.09 -31.53 -11.83
C LYS A 625 -15.93 -30.83 -12.52
N THR A 626 -14.75 -31.44 -12.43
CA THR A 626 -13.59 -30.99 -13.20
C THR A 626 -13.63 -31.60 -14.60
N SER A 627 -12.91 -31.00 -15.55
CA SER A 627 -12.91 -31.44 -16.94
C SER A 627 -11.50 -31.80 -17.40
N ALA A 628 -11.34 -33.00 -17.95
CA ALA A 628 -10.08 -33.42 -18.54
C ALA A 628 -9.76 -32.62 -19.82
N PRO A 629 -8.48 -32.29 -20.08
CA PRO A 629 -8.08 -31.71 -21.35
C PRO A 629 -8.42 -32.65 -22.51
N ASN A 630 -8.74 -32.09 -23.68
CA ASN A 630 -9.03 -32.91 -24.85
C ASN A 630 -7.78 -33.67 -25.33
N LYS A 631 -7.93 -34.60 -26.29
CA LYS A 631 -6.81 -35.43 -26.82
C LYS A 631 -5.61 -34.63 -27.39
N LYS A 632 -5.74 -33.31 -27.58
CA LYS A 632 -4.67 -32.41 -28.03
C LYS A 632 -4.09 -31.56 -26.90
N GLY A 633 -4.50 -31.78 -25.65
CA GLY A 633 -4.07 -31.01 -24.48
C GLY A 633 -4.75 -29.66 -24.32
N ASN A 634 -5.83 -29.36 -25.06
CA ASN A 634 -6.51 -28.07 -25.01
C ASN A 634 -7.80 -28.12 -24.17
N GLY A 635 -8.04 -27.06 -23.40
CA GLY A 635 -9.20 -26.94 -22.49
C GLY A 635 -9.05 -27.81 -21.24
N GLY A 636 -10.10 -27.87 -20.43
CA GLY A 636 -10.09 -28.60 -19.15
C GLY A 636 -9.86 -27.70 -17.94
N THR A 637 -10.10 -28.24 -16.76
CA THR A 637 -9.81 -27.56 -15.48
C THR A 637 -8.30 -27.55 -15.25
N THR A 638 -7.74 -26.40 -14.88
CA THR A 638 -6.29 -26.23 -14.76
C THR A 638 -5.71 -27.12 -13.65
N PRO A 639 -4.72 -28.01 -13.89
CA PRO A 639 -4.04 -28.75 -12.82
C PRO A 639 -3.28 -27.80 -11.89
N GLY A 640 -3.07 -28.21 -10.64
CA GLY A 640 -2.33 -27.42 -9.66
C GLY A 640 -2.94 -27.45 -8.27
N THR A 641 -2.39 -26.64 -7.37
CA THR A 641 -2.93 -26.48 -6.01
C THR A 641 -4.11 -25.53 -6.03
N TYR A 642 -5.18 -25.93 -5.36
CA TYR A 642 -6.38 -25.14 -5.13
C TYR A 642 -6.54 -24.88 -3.64
N THR A 643 -7.00 -23.67 -3.33
CA THR A 643 -7.42 -23.25 -2.00
C THR A 643 -8.93 -23.14 -1.97
N ILE A 644 -9.55 -23.65 -0.91
CA ILE A 644 -10.97 -23.54 -0.63
C ILE A 644 -11.10 -22.55 0.51
N SER A 645 -11.93 -21.52 0.36
CA SER A 645 -12.23 -20.56 1.42
C SER A 645 -13.74 -20.45 1.58
N VAL A 646 -14.23 -20.61 2.81
CA VAL A 646 -15.64 -20.33 3.14
C VAL A 646 -15.89 -18.83 2.99
N THR A 647 -16.98 -18.50 2.31
CA THR A 647 -17.40 -17.12 2.05
C THR A 647 -18.73 -16.76 2.69
N ASP A 648 -19.55 -17.77 3.01
CA ASP A 648 -20.83 -17.60 3.70
C ASP A 648 -21.33 -18.95 4.25
N VAL A 649 -22.16 -18.91 5.29
CA VAL A 649 -22.95 -20.03 5.80
C VAL A 649 -24.39 -19.55 6.01
N SER A 650 -25.37 -20.22 5.42
CA SER A 650 -26.76 -19.81 5.52
C SER A 650 -27.23 -19.86 6.97
N GLY A 651 -27.64 -18.72 7.52
CA GLY A 651 -27.92 -18.56 8.94
C GLY A 651 -27.13 -17.37 9.50
N SER A 652 -26.91 -17.36 10.81
CA SER A 652 -26.02 -16.38 11.43
C SER A 652 -24.58 -16.91 11.38
N TRP A 653 -23.84 -16.64 10.32
CA TRP A 653 -22.44 -17.12 10.19
C TRP A 653 -21.51 -16.35 11.14
N ASP A 654 -20.58 -17.05 11.81
CA ASP A 654 -19.57 -16.48 12.72
C ASP A 654 -18.56 -15.54 12.02
N GLY A 655 -18.54 -15.54 10.69
CA GLY A 655 -17.63 -14.73 9.88
C GLY A 655 -16.16 -15.17 9.99
N VAL A 656 -15.88 -16.31 10.62
CA VAL A 656 -14.52 -16.85 10.75
C VAL A 656 -14.17 -17.57 9.44
N PRO A 657 -13.19 -17.07 8.67
CA PRO A 657 -12.85 -17.67 7.39
C PRO A 657 -12.08 -18.99 7.61
N THR A 658 -12.74 -20.12 7.35
CA THR A 658 -12.12 -21.44 7.34
C THR A 658 -11.63 -21.79 5.93
N SER A 659 -10.41 -22.31 5.82
CA SER A 659 -9.81 -22.68 4.54
C SER A 659 -9.13 -24.04 4.56
N SER A 660 -8.99 -24.64 3.36
CA SER A 660 -8.28 -25.89 3.12
C SER A 660 -7.67 -25.90 1.73
N SER A 661 -6.81 -26.87 1.43
CA SER A 661 -6.14 -26.97 0.12
C SER A 661 -6.08 -28.40 -0.39
N PHE A 662 -6.12 -28.55 -1.71
CA PHE A 662 -5.95 -29.83 -2.39
C PHE A 662 -5.24 -29.64 -3.73
N ASN A 663 -4.75 -30.74 -4.31
CA ASN A 663 -4.05 -30.75 -5.58
C ASN A 663 -4.87 -31.47 -6.65
N LEU A 664 -5.05 -30.81 -7.80
CA LEU A 664 -5.49 -31.45 -9.04
C LEU A 664 -4.27 -31.90 -9.85
N VAL A 665 -4.19 -33.20 -10.12
CA VAL A 665 -3.09 -33.82 -10.87
C VAL A 665 -3.59 -34.44 -12.16
N ASN A 666 -2.74 -34.50 -13.19
CA ASN A 666 -3.09 -35.11 -14.47
C ASN A 666 -3.16 -36.63 -14.43
#